data_AF-A0A1X6N0Y2-F1
#
_entry.id   AF-A0A1X6N0Y2-F1
#
_cell.length_a   1.000
_cell.length_b   1.000
_cell.length_c   1.000
_cell.angle_alpha   90.00
_cell.angle_beta   90.00
_cell.angle_gamma   90.00
#
_symmetry.space_group_name_H-M   'P 1'
#
loop_
_entity.id
_entity.type
_entity.pdbx_description
1 polymer ?
#
loop_
_entity_poly.entity_id
_entity_poly.type
_entity_poly.pdbx_seq_one_letter_code
_entity_poly.pdbx_strand_id
1 'polypeptide(L)'
;MAALLPFHEGILEKIHDPATSDLLLLARGLGLRRTVCKLLQLYDSPKSLVILVNASQEEESAIGEELGILGCRKPGLRIVGFEIGRRDRQDLYKQGGLLSITSQIFTVDMLSGDVDTEKITGIIMLHAEKVTPTSPEAFIVRLFREKNLTGFLKAFSDQPEYITSGMSPLRTILKELQIRTVHIYPRFHADVKESLDLKRPDLVELHQAMSESMSEIHHAIVQCMSTTLSELKRANASLDLDDLNIDNAYFRSFDMIVRRILDPVWHKVGPRTKQLVSDLATLRRLLNYLLTYDALSFHAYLETLVASNTTAESGAARQHQSPWMLTDAAHVIFAYAKRRCYTMSAAAKKVPAPPPVDNPFDDEDAWAVLDDLEGRTSNTRNNQAGTVANEPRRPKWLPDGMDPVLEELPKWSLLADVLQEIEEEMIRLQSRLTSLSPGTNTVLIMTSSLRTSSVLSDFLSEMDLDALPGSRGRKMMEDKLRLYLWWKGKLSERKQEGRGLFGMPDSRKDKDSASTDGETAARSKQKACPWRRSGSDGTERAQQYRLSTQGALAPEFGGDITLLGFGPDYDTHYGLLAPEQTVLVRAYSDDSDDRMLQEMQPRFIVMFEPNLEFIRRIEVYRNSNPGLGVRVYFMMYKLSCEEGKYLTGLRREKEAFERLIKERGSMLMPIMEERRSGTAGESLIKTISSRIAGGQKEVSAESSRVIVDMREFRSSLPSLLHASHLLVIPVTLTVGDYILTPDICVERKSIPDLVSSFNSGRLYTQCELMSVHYKQPILLIEFEEHKSFSLEAVTDIKSYAKPSAKYPAKKKPGAMPAESAPGAFVPSASASIQAKLVLLTLTFPRVRIIWSSSPYATAEVFRDLKAHAAEPDSARAVAVGAEDDPAQGAGVNAAAEELLRALPGVSAKNVKHVAAKVGSVRELCALSLAQVQEILGVEPGKACWEFIHDGERRR
;
A
#
# COMPACT_ATOMS: atom_id res chain seq x y z
N MET A 1 -29.68 -9.71 5.29
CA MET A 1 -28.69 -10.36 6.18
C MET A 1 -28.35 -11.70 5.57
N ALA A 2 -27.11 -11.92 5.13
CA ALA A 2 -26.71 -13.22 4.61
C ALA A 2 -26.74 -14.26 5.75
N ALA A 3 -27.49 -15.34 5.56
CA ALA A 3 -27.53 -16.45 6.50
C ALA A 3 -26.12 -17.07 6.65
N LEU A 4 -25.83 -17.60 7.83
CA LEU A 4 -24.66 -18.45 8.00
C LEU A 4 -24.83 -19.69 7.14
N LEU A 5 -23.71 -20.15 6.57
CA LEU A 5 -23.69 -21.40 5.83
C LEU A 5 -23.46 -22.55 6.82
N PRO A 6 -23.87 -23.79 6.51
CA PRO A 6 -23.75 -24.92 7.43
C PRO A 6 -22.33 -25.11 7.98
N PHE A 7 -21.29 -24.94 7.15
CA PHE A 7 -19.91 -25.02 7.63
C PHE A 7 -19.52 -23.88 8.60
N HIS A 8 -20.09 -22.68 8.45
CA HIS A 8 -19.87 -21.59 9.40
C HIS A 8 -20.49 -21.91 10.76
N GLU A 9 -21.69 -22.50 10.76
CA GLU A 9 -22.36 -22.96 11.99
C GLU A 9 -21.52 -24.06 12.66
N GLY A 10 -21.06 -25.06 11.90
CA GLY A 10 -20.19 -26.11 12.42
C GLY A 10 -18.82 -25.61 12.93
N ILE A 11 -18.31 -24.50 12.39
CA ILE A 11 -17.12 -23.82 12.95
C ILE A 11 -17.47 -23.18 14.29
N LEU A 12 -18.55 -22.39 14.34
CA LEU A 12 -19.00 -21.70 15.55
C LEU A 12 -19.31 -22.67 16.69
N GLU A 13 -19.98 -23.78 16.40
CA GLU A 13 -20.25 -24.85 17.37
C GLU A 13 -18.97 -25.41 18.02
N LYS A 14 -17.86 -25.46 17.28
CA LYS A 14 -16.57 -25.94 17.82
C LYS A 14 -15.83 -24.88 18.65
N ILE A 15 -15.98 -23.60 18.31
CA ILE A 15 -15.17 -22.51 18.90
C ILE A 15 -15.91 -21.63 19.91
N HIS A 16 -17.24 -21.70 20.00
CA HIS A 16 -18.03 -20.79 20.85
C HIS A 16 -17.83 -21.01 22.35
N ASP A 17 -17.36 -22.19 22.78
CA ASP A 17 -17.19 -22.51 24.19
C ASP A 17 -16.13 -21.59 24.83
N PRO A 18 -16.49 -20.78 25.86
CA PRO A 18 -15.53 -19.95 26.58
C PRO A 18 -14.56 -20.75 27.46
N ALA A 19 -14.75 -22.07 27.65
CA ALA A 19 -13.79 -22.90 28.38
C ALA A 19 -12.56 -23.26 27.53
N THR A 20 -12.67 -23.21 26.20
CA THR A 20 -11.57 -23.57 25.29
C THR A 20 -10.83 -22.33 24.79
N SER A 21 -9.59 -22.50 24.37
CA SER A 21 -8.83 -21.47 23.63
C SER A 21 -8.37 -22.11 22.34
N ASP A 22 -8.71 -21.50 21.20
CA ASP A 22 -8.64 -22.12 19.88
C ASP A 22 -8.02 -21.17 18.85
N LEU A 23 -7.26 -21.74 17.91
CA LEU A 23 -6.76 -21.05 16.72
C LEU A 23 -7.56 -21.49 15.49
N LEU A 24 -8.23 -20.57 14.81
CA LEU A 24 -8.93 -20.82 13.56
C LEU A 24 -8.12 -20.28 12.37
N LEU A 25 -7.73 -21.17 11.46
CA LEU A 25 -7.13 -20.85 10.18
C LEU A 25 -8.17 -21.11 9.07
N LEU A 26 -8.67 -20.06 8.43
CA LEU A 26 -9.66 -20.15 7.37
C LEU A 26 -9.05 -19.72 6.03
N ALA A 27 -9.43 -20.32 4.91
CA ALA A 27 -8.99 -19.80 3.61
C ALA A 27 -9.60 -18.42 3.33
N ARG A 28 -8.80 -17.48 2.81
CA ARG A 28 -9.25 -16.13 2.48
C ARG A 28 -10.46 -16.13 1.55
N GLY A 29 -11.41 -15.23 1.79
CA GLY A 29 -12.66 -15.13 1.03
C GLY A 29 -13.77 -16.11 1.42
N LEU A 30 -13.56 -16.99 2.42
CA LEU A 30 -14.62 -17.88 2.93
C LEU A 30 -15.53 -17.22 3.97
N GLY A 31 -15.20 -16.04 4.49
CA GLY A 31 -16.06 -15.30 5.45
C GLY A 31 -15.57 -15.30 6.90
N LEU A 32 -14.27 -15.07 7.13
CA LEU A 32 -13.68 -15.00 8.49
C LEU A 32 -14.38 -13.94 9.34
N ARG A 33 -14.52 -12.72 8.82
CA ARG A 33 -15.19 -11.60 9.50
C ARG A 33 -16.62 -11.95 9.93
N ARG A 34 -17.39 -12.67 9.12
CA ARG A 34 -18.75 -13.11 9.49
C ARG A 34 -18.72 -14.03 10.71
N THR A 35 -17.78 -14.97 10.74
CA THR A 35 -17.57 -15.88 11.87
C THR A 35 -17.19 -15.11 13.14
N VAL A 36 -16.26 -14.15 13.03
CA VAL A 36 -15.83 -13.30 14.15
C VAL A 36 -16.97 -12.41 14.66
N CYS A 37 -17.73 -11.76 13.79
CA CYS A 37 -18.86 -10.90 14.19
C CYS A 37 -19.94 -11.71 14.92
N LYS A 38 -20.22 -12.93 14.47
CA LYS A 38 -21.18 -13.82 15.14
C LYS A 38 -20.67 -14.32 16.48
N LEU A 39 -19.39 -14.63 16.58
CA LEU A 39 -18.78 -14.99 17.86
C LEU A 39 -18.82 -13.81 18.86
N LEU A 40 -18.50 -12.60 18.40
CA LEU A 40 -18.61 -11.37 19.20
C LEU A 40 -20.06 -11.11 19.63
N GLN A 41 -21.03 -11.35 18.75
CA GLN A 41 -22.46 -11.26 19.09
C GLN A 41 -22.84 -12.24 20.21
N LEU A 42 -22.31 -13.47 20.22
CA LEU A 42 -22.56 -14.45 21.28
C LEU A 42 -21.95 -14.03 22.62
N TYR A 43 -20.82 -13.33 22.60
CA TYR A 43 -20.15 -12.86 23.81
C TYR A 43 -20.56 -11.46 24.27
N ASP A 44 -21.42 -10.76 23.53
CA ASP A 44 -21.95 -9.45 23.93
C ASP A 44 -22.75 -9.58 25.23
N SER A 45 -22.15 -9.18 26.35
CA SER A 45 -22.77 -9.08 27.67
C SER A 45 -22.21 -7.90 28.46
N PRO A 46 -23.03 -7.15 29.22
CA PRO A 46 -22.53 -6.05 30.07
C PRO A 46 -21.68 -6.57 31.23
N LYS A 47 -21.78 -7.87 31.55
CA LYS A 47 -20.99 -8.52 32.59
C LYS A 47 -19.73 -9.21 32.05
N SER A 48 -19.62 -9.38 30.73
CA SER A 48 -18.42 -9.90 30.09
C SER A 48 -17.54 -8.74 29.65
N LEU A 49 -16.22 -8.91 29.69
CA LEU A 49 -15.27 -7.98 29.09
C LEU A 49 -14.50 -8.77 28.05
N VAL A 50 -14.78 -8.51 26.77
CA VAL A 50 -14.12 -9.16 25.65
C VAL A 50 -13.37 -8.12 24.83
N ILE A 51 -12.09 -8.40 24.61
CA ILE A 51 -11.16 -7.47 23.97
C ILE A 51 -10.76 -8.02 22.60
N LEU A 52 -11.01 -7.23 21.57
CA LEU A 52 -10.53 -7.44 20.21
C LEU A 52 -9.17 -6.78 20.06
N VAL A 53 -8.16 -7.56 19.68
CA VAL A 53 -6.76 -7.11 19.54
C VAL A 53 -6.28 -7.35 18.11
N ASN A 54 -5.41 -6.45 17.64
CA ASN A 54 -4.74 -6.52 16.34
C ASN A 54 -5.69 -6.43 15.14
N ALA A 55 -6.81 -5.71 15.28
CA ALA A 55 -7.67 -5.33 14.16
C ALA A 55 -7.13 -4.08 13.45
N SER A 56 -7.23 -4.04 12.13
CA SER A 56 -6.97 -2.84 11.34
C SER A 56 -8.12 -1.85 11.44
N GLN A 57 -7.86 -0.56 11.18
CA GLN A 57 -8.89 0.48 11.27
C GLN A 57 -10.10 0.23 10.34
N GLU A 58 -9.86 -0.36 9.17
CA GLU A 58 -10.92 -0.74 8.22
C GLU A 58 -11.77 -1.90 8.77
N GLU A 59 -11.15 -2.92 9.36
CA GLU A 59 -11.84 -4.04 10.01
C GLU A 59 -12.63 -3.61 11.24
N GLU A 60 -12.08 -2.72 12.07
CA GLU A 60 -12.76 -2.17 13.25
C GLU A 60 -14.07 -1.47 12.86
N SER A 61 -14.04 -0.64 11.81
CA SER A 61 -15.22 0.02 11.27
C SER A 61 -16.22 -1.00 10.73
N ALA A 62 -15.74 -1.96 9.92
CA ALA A 62 -16.60 -2.95 9.29
C ALA A 62 -17.26 -3.91 10.31
N ILE A 63 -16.52 -4.37 11.32
CA ILE A 63 -17.04 -5.21 12.41
C ILE A 63 -18.01 -4.41 13.26
N GLY A 64 -17.70 -3.14 13.56
CA GLY A 64 -18.59 -2.26 14.33
C GLY A 64 -19.94 -2.04 13.64
N GLU A 65 -19.94 -1.80 12.33
CA GLU A 65 -21.15 -1.67 11.52
C GLU A 65 -21.96 -2.97 11.46
N GLU A 66 -21.30 -4.11 11.18
CA GLU A 66 -21.94 -5.42 11.13
C GLU A 66 -22.57 -5.80 12.49
N LEU A 67 -21.87 -5.58 13.61
CA LEU A 67 -22.44 -5.78 14.94
C LEU A 67 -23.65 -4.87 15.20
N GLY A 68 -23.63 -3.64 14.67
CA GLY A 68 -24.77 -2.73 14.70
C GLY A 68 -25.98 -3.28 13.93
N ILE A 69 -25.77 -3.87 12.76
CA ILE A 69 -26.81 -4.52 11.94
C ILE A 69 -27.34 -5.79 12.62
N LEU A 70 -26.46 -6.55 13.27
CA LEU A 70 -26.81 -7.76 14.02
C LEU A 70 -27.65 -7.47 15.28
N GLY A 71 -27.87 -6.19 15.62
CA GLY A 71 -28.67 -5.79 16.76
C GLY A 71 -27.95 -5.96 18.10
N CYS A 72 -26.60 -5.93 18.10
CA CYS A 72 -25.84 -5.88 19.35
C CYS A 72 -26.23 -4.64 20.18
N ARG A 73 -26.03 -4.73 21.49
CA ARG A 73 -26.37 -3.63 22.40
C ARG A 73 -25.62 -2.36 22.03
N LYS A 74 -26.26 -1.20 22.25
CA LYS A 74 -25.59 0.10 22.16
C LYS A 74 -25.00 0.47 23.53
N PRO A 75 -23.73 0.91 23.61
CA PRO A 75 -22.77 1.01 22.51
C PRO A 75 -22.25 -0.37 22.10
N GLY A 76 -22.14 -0.63 20.79
CA GLY A 76 -21.68 -1.92 20.23
C GLY A 76 -20.18 -2.13 20.45
N LEU A 77 -19.42 -2.40 19.39
CA LEU A 77 -17.97 -2.38 19.48
C LEU A 77 -17.49 -0.95 19.78
N ARG A 78 -16.84 -0.74 20.93
CA ARG A 78 -16.21 0.55 21.25
C ARG A 78 -14.73 0.48 20.90
N ILE A 79 -14.27 1.42 20.09
CA ILE A 79 -12.88 1.49 19.62
C ILE A 79 -12.09 2.40 20.58
N VAL A 80 -10.98 1.90 21.08
CA VAL A 80 -10.09 2.61 22.01
C VAL A 80 -8.83 3.03 21.27
N GLY A 81 -8.83 4.28 20.81
CA GLY A 81 -7.67 4.94 20.20
C GLY A 81 -6.76 5.65 21.21
N PHE A 82 -5.66 6.20 20.71
CA PHE A 82 -4.71 7.00 21.51
C PHE A 82 -5.31 8.33 22.01
N GLU A 83 -6.41 8.78 21.40
CA GLU A 83 -7.10 10.04 21.74
C GLU A 83 -7.86 9.96 23.07
N ILE A 84 -8.22 8.75 23.53
CA ILE A 84 -9.00 8.57 24.75
C ILE A 84 -8.06 8.61 25.96
N GLY A 85 -8.34 9.52 26.90
CA GLY A 85 -7.55 9.71 28.11
C GLY A 85 -7.58 8.49 29.04
N ARG A 86 -6.55 8.34 29.89
CA ARG A 86 -6.39 7.20 30.81
C ARG A 86 -7.63 6.94 31.68
N ARG A 87 -8.23 7.98 32.25
CA ARG A 87 -9.41 7.88 33.13
C ARG A 87 -10.64 7.35 32.37
N ASP A 88 -10.88 7.89 31.18
CA ASP A 88 -12.01 7.48 30.35
C ASP A 88 -11.85 6.01 29.90
N ARG A 89 -10.61 5.57 29.59
CA ARG A 89 -10.32 4.15 29.29
C ARG A 89 -10.63 3.23 30.48
N GLN A 90 -10.21 3.61 31.70
CA GLN A 90 -10.54 2.83 32.90
C GLN A 90 -12.06 2.69 33.10
N ASP A 91 -12.80 3.76 32.85
CA ASP A 91 -14.26 3.74 32.98
C ASP A 91 -14.91 2.86 31.90
N LEU A 92 -14.36 2.84 30.67
CA LEU A 92 -14.78 1.90 29.62
C LEU A 92 -14.52 0.43 30.00
N TYR A 93 -13.38 0.12 30.61
CA TYR A 93 -13.08 -1.24 31.09
C TYR A 93 -14.04 -1.69 32.18
N LYS A 94 -14.38 -0.80 33.12
CA LYS A 94 -15.32 -1.09 34.22
C LYS A 94 -16.75 -1.31 33.73
N GLN A 95 -17.15 -0.63 32.65
CA GLN A 95 -18.48 -0.80 32.07
C GLN A 95 -18.69 -2.20 31.46
N GLY A 96 -17.62 -2.93 31.14
CA GLY A 96 -17.71 -4.22 30.45
C GLY A 96 -18.28 -4.08 29.03
N GLY A 97 -18.37 -5.18 28.29
CA GLY A 97 -18.82 -5.26 26.89
C GLY A 97 -17.70 -5.57 25.91
N LEU A 98 -17.94 -5.26 24.63
CA LEU A 98 -16.97 -5.45 23.55
C LEU A 98 -16.11 -4.20 23.37
N LEU A 99 -14.79 -4.37 23.36
CA LEU A 99 -13.81 -3.30 23.16
C LEU A 99 -12.80 -3.70 22.09
N SER A 100 -12.51 -2.80 21.15
CA SER A 100 -11.35 -2.92 20.25
C SER A 100 -10.21 -2.05 20.74
N ILE A 101 -9.03 -2.62 20.94
CA ILE A 101 -7.87 -1.91 21.50
C ILE A 101 -6.62 -2.30 20.73
N THR A 102 -5.80 -1.30 20.40
CA THR A 102 -4.48 -1.54 19.81
C THR A 102 -3.56 -2.28 20.78
N SER A 103 -2.69 -3.17 20.27
CA SER A 103 -1.80 -4.00 21.09
C SER A 103 -0.90 -3.16 22.02
N GLN A 104 -0.45 -1.99 21.56
CA GLN A 104 0.42 -1.10 22.34
C GLN A 104 -0.31 -0.50 23.55
N ILE A 105 -1.51 0.07 23.35
CA ILE A 105 -2.29 0.67 24.44
C ILE A 105 -2.69 -0.42 25.44
N PHE A 106 -3.13 -1.57 24.95
CA PHE A 106 -3.58 -2.65 25.82
C PHE A 106 -2.46 -3.20 26.70
N THR A 107 -1.26 -3.37 26.16
CA THR A 107 -0.07 -3.79 26.92
C THR A 107 0.25 -2.80 28.04
N VAL A 108 0.25 -1.50 27.75
CA VAL A 108 0.54 -0.44 28.72
C VAL A 108 -0.52 -0.40 29.82
N ASP A 109 -1.80 -0.50 29.46
CA ASP A 109 -2.90 -0.48 30.42
C ASP A 109 -2.87 -1.73 31.34
N MET A 110 -2.46 -2.90 30.83
CA MET A 110 -2.27 -4.13 31.62
C MET A 110 -1.10 -4.03 32.61
N LEU A 111 0.03 -3.45 32.20
CA LEU A 111 1.20 -3.25 33.06
C LEU A 111 0.96 -2.19 34.12
N SER A 112 0.26 -1.12 33.78
CA SER A 112 -0.08 -0.02 34.69
C SER A 112 -1.17 -0.40 35.70
N GLY A 113 -1.86 -1.52 35.49
CA GLY A 113 -3.01 -1.93 36.30
C GLY A 113 -4.27 -1.08 36.05
N ASP A 114 -4.37 -0.45 34.88
CA ASP A 114 -5.56 0.33 34.49
C ASP A 114 -6.73 -0.57 34.10
N VAL A 115 -6.42 -1.75 33.55
CA VAL A 115 -7.38 -2.83 33.31
C VAL A 115 -7.17 -3.95 34.33
N ASP A 116 -8.26 -4.33 35.00
CA ASP A 116 -8.27 -5.49 35.88
C ASP A 116 -8.22 -6.77 35.03
N THR A 117 -7.03 -7.31 34.81
CA THR A 117 -6.80 -8.49 33.94
C THR A 117 -7.57 -9.73 34.38
N GLU A 118 -7.86 -9.87 35.67
CA GLU A 118 -8.66 -10.97 36.23
C GLU A 118 -10.14 -10.91 35.79
N LYS A 119 -10.66 -9.72 35.50
CA LYS A 119 -12.07 -9.52 35.09
C LYS A 119 -12.29 -9.70 33.58
N ILE A 120 -11.21 -9.81 32.80
CA ILE A 120 -11.29 -10.04 31.36
C ILE A 120 -11.87 -11.44 31.12
N THR A 121 -13.00 -11.51 30.43
CA THR A 121 -13.67 -12.77 30.11
C THR A 121 -12.93 -13.52 29.00
N GLY A 122 -12.40 -12.79 28.01
CA GLY A 122 -11.57 -13.38 26.97
C GLY A 122 -11.00 -12.36 26.00
N ILE A 123 -10.04 -12.82 25.21
CA ILE A 123 -9.38 -12.05 24.17
C ILE A 123 -9.66 -12.71 22.82
N ILE A 124 -10.04 -11.89 21.84
CA ILE A 124 -10.14 -12.28 20.43
C ILE A 124 -9.00 -11.58 19.69
N MET A 125 -8.12 -12.36 19.08
CA MET A 125 -6.95 -11.87 18.36
C MET A 125 -7.08 -12.13 16.86
N LEU A 126 -6.95 -11.06 16.07
CA LEU A 126 -6.88 -11.15 14.61
C LEU A 126 -5.43 -11.22 14.12
N HIS A 127 -5.25 -11.63 12.86
CA HIS A 127 -3.96 -11.77 12.18
C HIS A 127 -2.92 -12.59 12.94
N ALA A 128 -3.30 -13.79 13.38
CA ALA A 128 -2.41 -14.69 14.14
C ALA A 128 -1.12 -15.08 13.38
N GLU A 129 -1.08 -14.94 12.04
CA GLU A 129 0.10 -15.18 11.21
C GLU A 129 1.27 -14.21 11.48
N LYS A 130 1.00 -13.05 12.09
CA LYS A 130 2.03 -12.05 12.44
C LYS A 130 2.66 -12.30 13.81
N VAL A 131 2.12 -13.25 14.58
CA VAL A 131 2.58 -13.52 15.95
C VAL A 131 3.95 -14.18 15.92
N THR A 132 4.89 -13.53 16.58
CA THR A 132 6.27 -14.02 16.79
C THR A 132 6.61 -13.99 18.28
N PRO A 133 7.64 -14.70 18.77
CA PRO A 133 8.00 -14.70 20.19
C PRO A 133 8.34 -13.31 20.76
N THR A 134 8.66 -12.37 19.89
CA THR A 134 9.03 -10.98 20.17
C THR A 134 7.91 -9.98 19.88
N SER A 135 6.75 -10.46 19.39
CA SER A 135 5.59 -9.61 19.08
C SER A 135 4.88 -9.11 20.34
N PRO A 136 4.27 -7.91 20.30
CA PRO A 136 3.46 -7.40 21.41
C PRO A 136 2.25 -8.30 21.68
N GLU A 137 1.71 -8.98 20.67
CA GLU A 137 0.61 -9.94 20.81
C GLU A 137 0.99 -11.12 21.71
N ALA A 138 2.18 -11.69 21.51
CA ALA A 138 2.71 -12.73 22.38
C ALA A 138 2.92 -12.21 23.82
N PHE A 139 3.31 -10.94 23.96
CA PHE A 139 3.50 -10.33 25.28
C PHE A 139 2.17 -10.14 26.03
N ILE A 140 1.13 -9.67 25.34
CA ILE A 140 -0.23 -9.56 25.89
C ILE A 140 -0.72 -10.91 26.41
N VAL A 141 -0.52 -11.99 25.66
CA VAL A 141 -0.95 -13.32 26.07
C VAL A 141 -0.23 -13.78 27.33
N ARG A 142 1.09 -13.55 27.43
CA ARG A 142 1.87 -13.87 28.64
C ARG A 142 1.33 -13.11 29.86
N LEU A 143 1.16 -11.80 29.76
CA LEU A 143 0.62 -10.96 30.85
C LEU A 143 -0.80 -11.38 31.24
N PHE A 144 -1.63 -11.73 30.25
CA PHE A 144 -3.00 -12.17 30.47
C PHE A 144 -3.02 -13.50 31.24
N ARG A 145 -2.20 -14.46 30.83
CA ARG A 145 -2.15 -15.82 31.41
C ARG A 145 -1.47 -15.88 32.77
N GLU A 146 -0.60 -14.92 33.09
CA GLU A 146 0.00 -14.78 34.43
C GLU A 146 -1.03 -14.43 35.50
N LYS A 147 -1.99 -13.55 35.18
CA LYS A 147 -3.02 -13.09 36.13
C LYS A 147 -4.37 -13.79 35.95
N ASN A 148 -4.69 -14.27 34.74
CA ASN A 148 -5.99 -14.83 34.38
C ASN A 148 -5.85 -16.19 33.68
N LEU A 149 -6.18 -17.24 34.43
CA LEU A 149 -6.16 -18.63 33.97
C LEU A 149 -7.51 -19.11 33.41
N THR A 150 -8.59 -18.37 33.66
CA THR A 150 -9.97 -18.79 33.33
C THR A 150 -10.48 -18.22 32.02
N GLY A 151 -10.01 -17.04 31.61
CA GLY A 151 -10.51 -16.38 30.40
C GLY A 151 -10.05 -17.06 29.12
N PHE A 152 -10.88 -17.04 28.08
CA PHE A 152 -10.53 -17.67 26.80
C PHE A 152 -9.61 -16.79 25.94
N LEU A 153 -8.89 -17.44 25.02
CA LEU A 153 -8.18 -16.79 23.93
C LEU A 153 -8.60 -17.45 22.61
N LYS A 154 -9.23 -16.70 21.71
CA LYS A 154 -9.53 -17.17 20.35
C LYS A 154 -8.68 -16.38 19.35
N ALA A 155 -7.90 -17.08 18.55
CA ALA A 155 -7.03 -16.48 17.55
C ALA A 155 -7.52 -16.82 16.14
N PHE A 156 -7.44 -15.86 15.24
CA PHE A 156 -7.96 -15.96 13.88
C PHE A 156 -6.90 -15.55 12.86
N SER A 157 -6.85 -16.26 11.74
CA SER A 157 -6.03 -15.90 10.58
C SER A 157 -6.67 -16.42 9.29
N ASP A 158 -6.59 -15.62 8.24
CA ASP A 158 -7.02 -15.96 6.88
C ASP A 158 -5.88 -16.01 5.85
N GLN A 159 -4.63 -15.80 6.29
CA GLN A 159 -3.45 -15.72 5.41
C GLN A 159 -2.39 -16.78 5.77
N PRO A 160 -2.65 -18.07 5.48
CA PRO A 160 -1.74 -19.17 5.78
C PRO A 160 -0.39 -19.06 5.05
N GLU A 161 -0.34 -18.37 3.90
CA GLU A 161 0.87 -18.20 3.10
C GLU A 161 1.99 -17.43 3.83
N TYR A 162 1.66 -16.62 4.84
CA TYR A 162 2.67 -15.89 5.62
C TYR A 162 3.21 -16.69 6.81
N ILE A 163 2.57 -17.81 7.16
CA ILE A 163 3.00 -18.71 8.25
C ILE A 163 4.20 -19.56 7.77
N THR A 164 5.35 -18.90 7.67
CA THR A 164 6.59 -19.46 7.08
C THR A 164 7.81 -19.32 7.99
N SER A 165 7.68 -18.66 9.15
CA SER A 165 8.82 -18.36 10.02
C SER A 165 9.24 -19.56 10.89
N GLY A 166 10.45 -20.08 10.65
CA GLY A 166 11.07 -21.14 11.45
C GLY A 166 10.82 -22.57 10.92
N MET A 167 11.42 -23.56 11.58
CA MET A 167 11.29 -24.99 11.20
C MET A 167 9.89 -25.57 11.48
N SER A 168 9.16 -25.00 12.44
CA SER A 168 7.79 -25.39 12.80
C SER A 168 6.98 -24.13 13.18
N PRO A 169 6.53 -23.37 12.17
CA PRO A 169 5.87 -22.08 12.38
C PRO A 169 4.57 -22.21 13.18
N LEU A 170 3.74 -23.22 12.89
CA LEU A 170 2.47 -23.41 13.59
C LEU A 170 2.68 -23.73 15.06
N ARG A 171 3.66 -24.59 15.37
CA ARG A 171 4.04 -24.91 16.76
C ARG A 171 4.45 -23.66 17.52
N THR A 172 5.20 -22.77 16.86
CA THR A 172 5.68 -21.53 17.47
C THR A 172 4.49 -20.63 17.82
N ILE A 173 3.58 -20.41 16.88
CA ILE A 173 2.36 -19.60 17.13
C ILE A 173 1.53 -20.19 18.26
N LEU A 174 1.28 -21.50 18.26
CA LEU A 174 0.51 -22.17 19.31
C LEU A 174 1.17 -22.08 20.69
N LYS A 175 2.51 -22.19 20.74
CA LYS A 175 3.27 -22.04 21.99
C LYS A 175 3.20 -20.62 22.53
N GLU A 176 3.40 -19.61 21.68
CA GLU A 176 3.39 -18.21 22.09
C GLU A 176 2.00 -17.72 22.48
N LEU A 177 0.95 -18.16 21.77
CA LEU A 177 -0.43 -17.91 22.13
C LEU A 177 -0.94 -18.82 23.27
N GLN A 178 -0.14 -19.82 23.68
CA GLN A 178 -0.51 -20.80 24.71
C GLN A 178 -1.85 -21.51 24.40
N ILE A 179 -2.11 -21.76 23.12
CA ILE A 179 -3.30 -22.42 22.59
C ILE A 179 -2.99 -23.89 22.32
N ARG A 180 -3.94 -24.78 22.61
CA ARG A 180 -3.77 -26.24 22.45
C ARG A 180 -4.43 -26.78 21.19
N THR A 181 -5.51 -26.14 20.75
CA THR A 181 -6.38 -26.61 19.67
C THR A 181 -6.29 -25.69 18.47
N VAL A 182 -6.11 -26.30 17.30
CA VAL A 182 -6.09 -25.60 16.01
C VAL A 182 -7.11 -26.22 15.07
N HIS A 183 -7.89 -25.36 14.43
CA HIS A 183 -8.85 -25.72 13.40
C HIS A 183 -8.41 -25.12 12.07
N ILE A 184 -8.24 -25.97 11.05
CA ILE A 184 -7.73 -25.56 9.74
C ILE A 184 -8.80 -25.89 8.70
N TYR A 185 -9.32 -24.85 8.04
CA TYR A 185 -10.39 -24.94 7.05
C TYR A 185 -9.93 -24.37 5.70
N PRO A 186 -9.17 -25.15 4.90
CA PRO A 186 -8.89 -24.80 3.51
C PRO A 186 -10.16 -24.85 2.65
N ARG A 187 -10.13 -24.25 1.45
CA ARG A 187 -11.24 -24.34 0.47
C ARG A 187 -11.59 -25.78 0.07
N PHE A 188 -10.63 -26.70 0.15
CA PHE A 188 -10.80 -28.14 -0.13
C PHE A 188 -11.19 -28.98 1.10
N HIS A 189 -11.48 -28.36 2.25
CA HIS A 189 -12.02 -29.06 3.43
C HIS A 189 -13.37 -29.71 3.10
N ALA A 190 -13.65 -30.89 3.66
CA ALA A 190 -14.87 -31.65 3.39
C ALA A 190 -16.14 -30.82 3.65
N ASP A 191 -16.30 -30.27 4.86
CA ASP A 191 -17.48 -29.47 5.25
C ASP A 191 -17.69 -28.23 4.36
N VAL A 192 -16.60 -27.55 3.98
CA VAL A 192 -16.64 -26.37 3.10
C VAL A 192 -17.04 -26.78 1.69
N LYS A 193 -16.46 -27.87 1.19
CA LYS A 193 -16.77 -28.40 -0.14
C LYS A 193 -18.22 -28.85 -0.22
N GLU A 194 -18.70 -29.60 0.77
CA GLU A 194 -20.10 -30.04 0.83
C GLU A 194 -21.06 -28.86 0.85
N SER A 195 -20.77 -27.82 1.64
CA SER A 195 -21.63 -26.64 1.73
C SER A 195 -21.63 -25.78 0.45
N LEU A 196 -20.49 -25.63 -0.23
CA LEU A 196 -20.34 -24.76 -1.40
C LEU A 196 -20.66 -25.44 -2.73
N ASP A 197 -20.45 -26.76 -2.84
CA ASP A 197 -20.69 -27.53 -4.06
C ASP A 197 -22.19 -27.77 -4.33
N LEU A 198 -23.07 -27.54 -3.34
CA LEU A 198 -24.52 -27.62 -3.52
C LEU A 198 -25.01 -26.71 -4.66
N LYS A 199 -24.46 -25.49 -4.77
CA LYS A 199 -24.89 -24.47 -5.76
C LYS A 199 -23.70 -23.66 -6.26
N ARG A 200 -22.99 -24.18 -7.26
CA ARG A 200 -21.86 -23.45 -7.90
C ARG A 200 -22.33 -22.31 -8.80
N PRO A 201 -21.68 -21.13 -8.79
CA PRO A 201 -21.95 -20.05 -9.73
C PRO A 201 -21.83 -20.53 -11.19
N ASP A 202 -22.63 -19.98 -12.10
CA ASP A 202 -22.44 -20.22 -13.54
C ASP A 202 -21.21 -19.40 -13.97
N LEU A 203 -20.09 -20.08 -14.18
CA LEU A 203 -18.79 -19.47 -14.43
C LEU A 203 -18.44 -19.58 -15.92
N VAL A 204 -18.29 -18.44 -16.58
CA VAL A 204 -17.86 -18.35 -17.97
C VAL A 204 -16.40 -17.87 -17.98
N GLU A 205 -15.48 -18.77 -18.25
CA GLU A 205 -14.05 -18.45 -18.33
C GLU A 205 -13.67 -17.94 -19.72
N LEU A 206 -13.33 -16.66 -19.80
CA LEU A 206 -12.94 -15.97 -21.02
C LEU A 206 -11.45 -15.71 -21.02
N HIS A 207 -10.76 -16.40 -21.92
CA HIS A 207 -9.32 -16.32 -22.04
C HIS A 207 -8.92 -15.48 -23.27
N GLN A 208 -8.51 -14.24 -23.04
CA GLN A 208 -8.13 -13.28 -24.08
C GLN A 208 -6.63 -13.38 -24.40
N ALA A 209 -6.26 -13.42 -25.68
CA ALA A 209 -4.85 -13.31 -26.07
C ALA A 209 -4.38 -11.84 -26.00
N MET A 210 -3.11 -11.63 -25.63
CA MET A 210 -2.45 -10.33 -25.76
C MET A 210 -2.24 -9.98 -27.24
N SER A 211 -2.13 -8.68 -27.57
CA SER A 211 -1.71 -8.26 -28.91
C SER A 211 -0.26 -8.68 -29.17
N GLU A 212 0.13 -8.80 -30.44
CA GLU A 212 1.51 -9.15 -30.82
C GLU A 212 2.52 -8.18 -30.20
N SER A 213 2.29 -6.87 -30.35
CA SER A 213 3.13 -5.83 -29.75
C SER A 213 3.21 -5.92 -28.22
N MET A 214 2.12 -6.26 -27.54
CA MET A 214 2.08 -6.43 -26.09
C MET A 214 2.85 -7.69 -25.66
N SER A 215 2.71 -8.78 -26.41
CA SER A 215 3.46 -10.03 -26.16
C SER A 215 4.96 -9.79 -26.27
N GLU A 216 5.43 -9.09 -27.30
CA GLU A 216 6.86 -8.76 -27.46
C GLU A 216 7.39 -7.91 -26.30
N ILE A 217 6.62 -6.90 -25.86
CA ILE A 217 6.98 -6.09 -24.68
C ILE A 217 7.03 -6.96 -23.42
N HIS A 218 6.04 -7.84 -23.22
CA HIS A 218 5.99 -8.74 -22.08
C HIS A 218 7.22 -9.66 -22.00
N HIS A 219 7.57 -10.33 -23.11
CA HIS A 219 8.75 -11.19 -23.19
C HIS A 219 10.04 -10.39 -22.93
N ALA A 220 10.16 -9.20 -23.50
CA ALA A 220 11.31 -8.33 -23.28
C ALA A 220 11.45 -7.88 -21.81
N ILE A 221 10.35 -7.57 -21.12
CA ILE A 221 10.38 -7.23 -19.69
C ILE A 221 10.78 -8.45 -18.86
N VAL A 222 10.20 -9.63 -19.12
CA VAL A 222 10.56 -10.88 -18.41
C VAL A 222 12.04 -11.23 -18.62
N GLN A 223 12.57 -11.02 -19.82
CA GLN A 223 14.00 -11.18 -20.11
C GLN A 223 14.85 -10.20 -19.29
N CYS A 224 14.48 -8.92 -19.23
CA CYS A 224 15.16 -7.93 -18.38
C CYS A 224 15.13 -8.31 -16.89
N MET A 225 14.00 -8.84 -16.41
CA MET A 225 13.87 -9.33 -15.04
C MET A 225 14.77 -10.54 -14.77
N SER A 226 14.83 -11.50 -15.69
CA SER A 226 15.70 -12.68 -15.57
C SER A 226 17.19 -12.28 -15.53
N THR A 227 17.60 -11.35 -16.39
CA THR A 227 18.98 -10.84 -16.41
C THR A 227 19.33 -10.08 -15.12
N THR A 228 18.46 -9.17 -14.67
CA THR A 228 18.67 -8.41 -13.42
C THR A 228 18.67 -9.31 -12.18
N LEU A 229 17.81 -10.32 -12.15
CA LEU A 229 17.78 -11.32 -11.08
C LEU A 229 19.05 -12.17 -11.06
N SER A 230 19.55 -12.57 -12.22
CA SER A 230 20.81 -13.31 -12.35
C SER A 230 22.01 -12.46 -11.90
N GLU A 231 22.02 -11.17 -12.23
CA GLU A 231 23.03 -10.23 -11.71
C GLU A 231 22.94 -10.05 -10.20
N LEU A 232 21.73 -9.95 -9.65
CA LEU A 232 21.51 -9.85 -8.21
C LEU A 232 22.01 -11.10 -7.47
N LYS A 233 21.74 -12.29 -8.02
CA LYS A 233 22.25 -13.57 -7.49
C LYS A 233 23.77 -13.64 -7.54
N ARG A 234 24.38 -13.22 -8.65
CA ARG A 234 25.83 -13.20 -8.81
C ARG A 234 26.51 -12.22 -7.83
N ALA A 235 25.89 -11.07 -7.58
CA ALA A 235 26.43 -10.05 -6.68
C ALA A 235 26.41 -10.48 -5.20
N ASN A 236 25.48 -11.36 -4.81
CA ASN A 236 25.30 -11.80 -3.43
C ASN A 236 25.35 -13.34 -3.30
N ALA A 237 26.36 -13.97 -3.90
CA ALA A 237 26.52 -15.43 -3.92
C ALA A 237 26.70 -16.08 -2.52
N SER A 238 26.86 -15.28 -1.46
CA SER A 238 26.93 -15.76 -0.08
C SER A 238 25.57 -15.98 0.58
N LEU A 239 24.48 -15.49 -0.02
CA LEU A 239 23.12 -15.63 0.48
C LEU A 239 22.45 -16.81 -0.21
N ASP A 240 21.61 -17.55 0.51
CA ASP A 240 20.72 -18.55 -0.07
C ASP A 240 19.59 -17.81 -0.82
N LEU A 241 19.60 -17.91 -2.16
CA LEU A 241 18.72 -17.16 -3.06
C LEU A 241 17.86 -18.10 -3.91
N ASP A 242 17.62 -19.32 -3.44
CA ASP A 242 16.79 -20.30 -4.15
C ASP A 242 15.33 -19.83 -4.26
N ASP A 243 14.85 -19.09 -3.25
CA ASP A 243 13.54 -18.42 -3.25
C ASP A 243 13.42 -17.28 -4.27
N LEU A 244 14.54 -16.78 -4.81
CA LEU A 244 14.52 -15.73 -5.84
C LEU A 244 14.36 -16.35 -7.24
N ASN A 245 13.15 -16.72 -7.61
CA ASN A 245 12.82 -17.19 -8.95
C ASN A 245 11.87 -16.20 -9.67
N ILE A 246 11.68 -16.39 -10.98
CA ILE A 246 10.84 -15.51 -11.81
C ILE A 246 9.37 -15.62 -11.37
N ASP A 247 8.91 -16.82 -11.02
CA ASP A 247 7.53 -17.06 -10.59
C ASP A 247 7.17 -16.28 -9.32
N ASN A 248 8.11 -16.21 -8.38
CA ASN A 248 8.02 -15.45 -7.15
C ASN A 248 8.15 -13.95 -7.43
N ALA A 249 8.94 -13.56 -8.44
CA ALA A 249 9.14 -12.17 -8.84
C ALA A 249 7.89 -11.49 -9.41
N TYR A 250 6.88 -12.24 -9.88
CA TYR A 250 5.60 -11.65 -10.28
C TYR A 250 4.81 -11.07 -9.10
N PHE A 251 5.04 -11.55 -7.87
CA PHE A 251 4.26 -11.14 -6.70
C PHE A 251 4.77 -9.84 -6.07
N ARG A 252 3.85 -9.05 -5.49
CA ARG A 252 4.22 -7.88 -4.67
C ARG A 252 5.01 -8.27 -3.42
N SER A 253 4.74 -9.45 -2.87
CA SER A 253 5.48 -10.01 -1.73
C SER A 253 6.94 -10.32 -2.05
N PHE A 254 7.34 -10.34 -3.33
CA PHE A 254 8.74 -10.48 -3.71
C PHE A 254 9.61 -9.40 -3.11
N ASP A 255 9.16 -8.14 -3.10
CA ASP A 255 9.93 -7.04 -2.50
C ASP A 255 10.13 -7.27 -1.00
N MET A 256 9.14 -7.86 -0.31
CA MET A 256 9.25 -8.24 1.10
C MET A 256 10.21 -9.41 1.31
N ILE A 257 10.24 -10.38 0.39
CA ILE A 257 11.22 -11.49 0.44
C ILE A 257 12.63 -10.95 0.21
N VAL A 258 12.81 -10.10 -0.81
CA VAL A 258 14.09 -9.46 -1.13
C VAL A 258 14.55 -8.58 0.04
N ARG A 259 13.66 -7.79 0.64
CA ARG A 259 13.95 -7.01 1.86
C ARG A 259 14.25 -7.90 3.05
N ARG A 260 13.48 -8.95 3.31
CA ARG A 260 13.78 -9.90 4.41
C ARG A 260 15.17 -10.51 4.29
N ILE A 261 15.62 -10.80 3.07
CA ILE A 261 16.95 -11.35 2.79
C ILE A 261 18.04 -10.26 2.83
N LEU A 262 17.77 -9.06 2.30
CA LEU A 262 18.77 -8.01 2.12
C LEU A 262 18.81 -6.96 3.22
N ASP A 263 17.72 -6.68 3.94
CA ASP A 263 17.62 -5.74 5.07
C ASP A 263 18.71 -5.99 6.12
N PRO A 264 19.00 -7.25 6.50
CA PRO A 264 20.07 -7.54 7.45
C PRO A 264 21.44 -6.98 7.02
N VAL A 265 21.71 -6.99 5.72
CA VAL A 265 22.98 -6.54 5.11
C VAL A 265 22.83 -5.26 4.29
N TRP A 266 21.69 -4.57 4.34
CA TRP A 266 21.37 -3.46 3.41
C TRP A 266 22.37 -2.32 3.47
N HIS A 267 22.96 -2.09 4.64
CA HIS A 267 24.04 -1.12 4.84
C HIS A 267 25.38 -1.57 4.21
N LYS A 268 25.63 -2.88 4.11
CA LYS A 268 26.81 -3.48 3.46
C LYS A 268 26.64 -3.60 1.94
N VAL A 269 25.39 -3.65 1.47
CA VAL A 269 25.05 -3.76 0.06
C VAL A 269 25.44 -2.47 -0.68
N GLY A 270 26.30 -2.60 -1.68
CA GLY A 270 26.79 -1.49 -2.49
C GLY A 270 25.67 -0.80 -3.31
N PRO A 271 25.87 0.45 -3.76
CA PRO A 271 24.87 1.23 -4.50
C PRO A 271 24.32 0.52 -5.74
N ARG A 272 25.18 -0.23 -6.45
CA ARG A 272 24.78 -1.01 -7.64
C ARG A 272 23.71 -2.06 -7.34
N THR A 273 23.85 -2.79 -6.23
CA THR A 273 22.90 -3.84 -5.86
C THR A 273 21.58 -3.24 -5.34
N LYS A 274 21.63 -2.11 -4.62
CA LYS A 274 20.43 -1.35 -4.25
C LYS A 274 19.66 -0.87 -5.49
N GLN A 275 20.39 -0.44 -6.52
CA GLN A 275 19.82 -0.08 -7.81
C GLN A 275 19.17 -1.28 -8.49
N LEU A 276 19.81 -2.45 -8.54
CA LEU A 276 19.22 -3.68 -9.11
C LEU A 276 17.91 -4.09 -8.43
N VAL A 277 17.81 -3.95 -7.11
CA VAL A 277 16.56 -4.21 -6.36
C VAL A 277 15.48 -3.21 -6.73
N SER A 278 15.83 -1.92 -6.87
CA SER A 278 14.91 -0.88 -7.33
C SER A 278 14.46 -1.10 -8.79
N ASP A 279 15.38 -1.55 -9.64
CA ASP A 279 15.14 -1.88 -11.04
C ASP A 279 14.18 -3.08 -11.17
N LEU A 280 14.38 -4.14 -10.39
CA LEU A 280 13.45 -5.28 -10.32
C LEU A 280 12.04 -4.84 -9.91
N ALA A 281 11.93 -3.97 -8.90
CA ALA A 281 10.63 -3.41 -8.51
C ALA A 281 10.00 -2.59 -9.65
N THR A 282 10.80 -1.87 -10.43
CA THR A 282 10.34 -1.07 -11.56
C THR A 282 9.88 -1.94 -12.74
N LEU A 283 10.67 -2.96 -13.11
CA LEU A 283 10.32 -3.93 -14.15
C LEU A 283 9.04 -4.70 -13.81
N ARG A 284 8.88 -5.09 -12.54
CA ARG A 284 7.66 -5.73 -12.03
C ARG A 284 6.43 -4.82 -12.14
N ARG A 285 6.59 -3.51 -11.88
CA ARG A 285 5.51 -2.52 -12.10
C ARG A 285 5.19 -2.38 -13.59
N LEU A 286 6.20 -2.38 -14.47
CA LEU A 286 6.00 -2.31 -15.93
C LEU A 286 5.18 -3.49 -16.46
N LEU A 287 5.39 -4.72 -15.96
CA LEU A 287 4.54 -5.87 -16.32
C LEU A 287 3.06 -5.63 -15.98
N ASN A 288 2.78 -5.07 -14.81
CA ASN A 288 1.40 -4.77 -14.39
C ASN A 288 0.81 -3.58 -15.17
N TYR A 289 1.60 -2.55 -15.42
CA TYR A 289 1.17 -1.37 -16.18
C TYR A 289 0.92 -1.68 -17.65
N LEU A 290 1.63 -2.65 -18.23
CA LEU A 290 1.37 -3.09 -19.59
C LEU A 290 -0.08 -3.59 -19.76
N LEU A 291 -0.61 -4.30 -18.76
CA LEU A 291 -1.97 -4.87 -18.77
C LEU A 291 -3.06 -3.90 -18.33
N THR A 292 -2.72 -2.90 -17.50
CA THR A 292 -3.71 -2.01 -16.86
C THR A 292 -3.77 -0.60 -17.44
N TYR A 293 -2.67 -0.10 -18.02
CA TYR A 293 -2.63 1.24 -18.59
C TYR A 293 -2.98 1.20 -20.09
N ASP A 294 -3.60 2.28 -20.57
CA ASP A 294 -3.70 2.52 -22.01
C ASP A 294 -2.31 2.73 -22.64
N ALA A 295 -2.20 2.48 -23.96
CA ALA A 295 -0.93 2.51 -24.68
C ALA A 295 -0.17 3.85 -24.50
N LEU A 296 -0.89 4.98 -24.49
CA LEU A 296 -0.32 6.32 -24.36
C LEU A 296 0.19 6.58 -22.94
N SER A 297 -0.61 6.27 -21.93
CA SER A 297 -0.21 6.36 -20.52
C SER A 297 1.02 5.50 -20.22
N PHE A 298 1.08 4.28 -20.78
CA PHE A 298 2.23 3.40 -20.65
C PHE A 298 3.49 3.99 -21.32
N HIS A 299 3.36 4.53 -22.53
CA HIS A 299 4.46 5.17 -23.24
C HIS A 299 4.96 6.44 -22.52
N ALA A 300 4.07 7.29 -22.03
CA ALA A 300 4.42 8.49 -21.26
C ALA A 300 5.16 8.14 -19.95
N TYR A 301 4.76 7.05 -19.28
CA TYR A 301 5.47 6.54 -18.12
C TYR A 301 6.89 6.08 -18.47
N LEU A 302 7.07 5.39 -19.60
CA LEU A 302 8.39 4.98 -20.08
C LEU A 302 9.28 6.18 -20.44
N GLU A 303 8.75 7.22 -21.10
CA GLU A 303 9.51 8.45 -21.37
C GLU A 303 9.91 9.17 -20.08
N THR A 304 9.03 9.21 -19.08
CA THR A 304 9.32 9.76 -17.75
C THR A 304 10.41 8.96 -17.05
N LEU A 305 10.39 7.64 -17.16
CA LEU A 305 11.40 6.75 -16.59
C LEU A 305 12.77 6.99 -17.23
N VAL A 306 12.82 7.11 -18.56
CA VAL A 306 14.07 7.44 -19.27
C VAL A 306 14.61 8.80 -18.85
N ALA A 307 13.73 9.81 -18.74
CA ALA A 307 14.12 11.14 -18.26
C ALA A 307 14.72 11.07 -16.85
N SER A 308 14.01 10.41 -15.91
CA SER A 308 14.44 10.29 -14.50
C SER A 308 15.78 9.57 -14.30
N ASN A 309 16.16 8.69 -15.24
CA ASN A 309 17.41 7.95 -15.17
C ASN A 309 18.56 8.57 -15.95
N THR A 310 18.26 9.46 -16.91
CA THR A 310 19.29 10.13 -17.73
C THR A 310 19.75 11.44 -17.08
N THR A 311 18.83 12.20 -16.48
CA THR A 311 19.11 13.48 -15.83
C THR A 311 19.13 13.33 -14.31
N ALA A 312 20.22 13.68 -13.66
CA ALA A 312 20.26 13.86 -12.20
C ALA A 312 19.58 15.18 -11.79
N GLU A 313 19.30 15.34 -10.48
CA GLU A 313 18.76 16.58 -9.85
C GLU A 313 19.63 17.83 -10.11
N SER A 314 20.87 17.67 -10.59
CA SER A 314 21.78 18.75 -10.96
C SER A 314 21.88 19.00 -12.47
N GLY A 315 21.04 18.36 -13.30
CA GLY A 315 21.13 18.44 -14.77
C GLY A 315 22.33 17.69 -15.38
N ALA A 316 23.23 17.13 -14.56
CA ALA A 316 24.34 16.29 -15.00
C ALA A 316 23.87 14.87 -15.38
N ALA A 317 24.65 14.20 -16.24
CA ALA A 317 24.43 12.78 -16.55
C ALA A 317 24.59 11.93 -15.27
N ARG A 318 23.55 11.16 -14.94
CA ARG A 318 23.53 10.32 -13.73
C ARG A 318 24.64 9.25 -13.82
N GLN A 319 25.56 9.23 -12.84
CA GLN A 319 26.69 8.27 -12.81
C GLN A 319 26.27 6.80 -12.69
N HIS A 320 25.07 6.54 -12.17
CA HIS A 320 24.53 5.19 -11.97
C HIS A 320 23.19 5.03 -12.70
N GLN A 321 23.24 4.89 -14.01
CA GLN A 321 22.07 4.55 -14.83
C GLN A 321 21.66 3.09 -14.58
N SER A 322 20.35 2.79 -14.58
CA SER A 322 19.83 1.42 -14.46
C SER A 322 20.39 0.52 -15.57
N PRO A 323 21.13 -0.57 -15.25
CA PRO A 323 21.79 -1.41 -16.23
C PRO A 323 20.84 -2.06 -17.25
N TRP A 324 19.61 -2.37 -16.84
CA TRP A 324 18.64 -3.04 -17.71
C TRP A 324 18.21 -2.18 -18.91
N MET A 325 18.24 -0.84 -18.80
CA MET A 325 17.84 0.05 -19.89
C MET A 325 18.83 0.04 -21.07
N LEU A 326 20.04 -0.47 -20.84
CA LEU A 326 21.08 -0.60 -21.87
C LEU A 326 21.04 -1.96 -22.57
N THR A 327 20.06 -2.81 -22.25
CA THR A 327 19.89 -4.12 -22.88
C THR A 327 19.11 -4.00 -24.18
N ASP A 328 19.37 -4.93 -25.12
CA ASP A 328 18.61 -5.02 -26.37
C ASP A 328 17.12 -5.24 -26.11
N ALA A 329 16.78 -5.99 -25.05
CA ALA A 329 15.41 -6.18 -24.60
C ALA A 329 14.74 -4.85 -24.20
N ALA A 330 15.45 -3.92 -23.55
CA ALA A 330 14.89 -2.61 -23.26
C ALA A 330 14.59 -1.79 -24.53
N HIS A 331 15.44 -1.87 -25.55
CA HIS A 331 15.17 -1.22 -26.84
C HIS A 331 13.89 -1.74 -27.49
N VAL A 332 13.62 -3.05 -27.40
CA VAL A 332 12.36 -3.67 -27.85
C VAL A 332 11.16 -3.05 -27.11
N ILE A 333 11.23 -2.94 -25.78
CA ILE A 333 10.17 -2.33 -24.95
C ILE A 333 9.83 -0.93 -25.45
N PHE A 334 10.83 -0.05 -25.60
CA PHE A 334 10.60 1.34 -26.01
C PHE A 334 10.10 1.46 -27.46
N ALA A 335 10.64 0.67 -28.38
CA ALA A 335 10.27 0.69 -29.79
C ALA A 335 8.81 0.24 -30.00
N TYR A 336 8.43 -0.90 -29.42
CA TYR A 336 7.06 -1.39 -29.51
C TYR A 336 6.09 -0.49 -28.75
N ALA A 337 6.42 0.00 -27.55
CA ALA A 337 5.54 0.92 -26.82
C ALA A 337 5.20 2.18 -27.62
N LYS A 338 6.18 2.73 -28.36
CA LYS A 338 5.96 3.84 -29.28
C LYS A 338 5.06 3.44 -30.45
N ARG A 339 5.32 2.30 -31.09
CA ARG A 339 4.55 1.77 -32.23
C ARG A 339 3.08 1.53 -31.88
N ARG A 340 2.77 1.14 -30.64
CA ARG A 340 1.38 1.00 -30.14
C ARG A 340 0.61 2.32 -30.10
N CYS A 341 1.32 3.44 -29.95
CA CYS A 341 0.73 4.78 -29.92
C CYS A 341 0.61 5.36 -31.32
N TYR A 342 1.73 5.43 -32.04
CA TYR A 342 1.81 6.06 -33.36
C TYR A 342 3.02 5.54 -34.15
N THR A 343 2.90 5.59 -35.47
CA THR A 343 4.01 5.38 -36.40
C THR A 343 4.41 6.68 -37.05
N MET A 344 5.70 6.82 -37.35
CA MET A 344 6.22 7.92 -38.15
C MET A 344 6.36 7.40 -39.58
N SER A 345 5.48 7.84 -40.47
CA SER A 345 5.66 7.58 -41.89
C SER A 345 6.73 8.53 -42.43
N ALA A 346 7.68 8.01 -43.19
CA ALA A 346 8.60 8.86 -43.92
C ALA A 346 7.74 9.70 -44.87
N ALA A 347 7.71 11.02 -44.68
CA ALA A 347 6.95 11.94 -45.52
C ALA A 347 7.21 11.53 -46.97
N ALA A 348 6.17 11.05 -47.66
CA ALA A 348 6.27 10.75 -49.08
C ALA A 348 6.78 12.04 -49.72
N LYS A 349 8.02 12.01 -50.24
CA LYS A 349 8.55 13.13 -51.01
C LYS A 349 7.50 13.39 -52.08
N LYS A 350 6.80 14.52 -52.00
CA LYS A 350 6.01 15.01 -53.14
C LYS A 350 6.99 15.03 -54.30
N VAL A 351 6.84 14.09 -55.24
CA VAL A 351 7.54 14.17 -56.51
C VAL A 351 7.11 15.51 -57.11
N PRO A 352 8.05 16.42 -57.44
CA PRO A 352 7.68 17.65 -58.11
C PRO A 352 7.01 17.25 -59.41
N ALA A 353 5.83 17.81 -59.69
CA ALA A 353 5.22 17.67 -61.02
C ALA A 353 6.28 18.05 -62.07
N PRO A 354 6.44 17.27 -63.16
CA PRO A 354 7.34 17.65 -64.23
C PRO A 354 6.90 19.02 -64.78
N PRO A 355 7.84 19.89 -65.19
CA PRO A 355 7.50 21.18 -65.77
C PRO A 355 6.66 20.97 -67.04
N PRO A 356 5.77 21.92 -67.38
CA PRO A 356 4.95 21.81 -68.58
C PRO A 356 5.87 21.81 -69.79
N VAL A 357 5.82 20.72 -70.56
CA VAL A 357 6.43 20.65 -71.90
C VAL A 357 5.34 21.06 -72.86
N ASP A 358 5.53 22.21 -73.52
CA ASP A 358 4.72 22.63 -74.66
C ASP A 358 4.84 21.58 -75.77
N ASN A 359 3.78 20.80 -75.97
CA ASN A 359 3.62 19.93 -77.13
C ASN A 359 2.31 20.34 -77.84
N PRO A 360 2.37 20.89 -79.06
CA PRO A 360 1.21 21.47 -79.73
C PRO A 360 0.52 20.43 -80.61
N PHE A 361 -0.21 19.48 -80.02
CA PHE A 361 -1.22 18.65 -80.72
C PHE A 361 -2.18 18.06 -79.66
N ASP A 362 -3.13 18.89 -79.22
CA ASP A 362 -4.29 18.50 -78.41
C ASP A 362 -5.42 18.03 -79.34
N ASP A 363 -5.87 16.79 -79.17
CA ASP A 363 -7.17 16.30 -79.63
C ASP A 363 -7.90 15.66 -78.42
N GLU A 364 -8.30 16.49 -77.45
CA GLU A 364 -9.19 16.08 -76.33
C GLU A 364 -10.69 16.04 -76.73
N ASP A 365 -11.04 16.39 -77.97
CA ASP A 365 -12.43 16.41 -78.47
C ASP A 365 -12.93 15.06 -79.04
N ALA A 366 -12.11 14.00 -79.04
CA ALA A 366 -12.48 12.72 -79.66
C ALA A 366 -13.33 11.78 -78.78
N TRP A 367 -13.41 12.02 -77.46
CA TRP A 367 -14.20 11.18 -76.54
C TRP A 367 -15.53 11.81 -76.12
N ALA A 368 -15.72 13.11 -76.37
CA ALA A 368 -16.97 13.82 -76.08
C ALA A 368 -18.03 13.64 -77.20
N VAL A 369 -17.62 13.27 -78.42
CA VAL A 369 -18.52 13.09 -79.58
C VAL A 369 -19.15 11.68 -79.66
N LEU A 370 -18.63 10.71 -78.91
CA LEU A 370 -19.14 9.34 -78.89
C LEU A 370 -20.33 9.13 -77.94
N ASP A 371 -20.53 9.98 -76.94
CA ASP A 371 -21.62 9.85 -75.96
C ASP A 371 -22.91 10.56 -76.41
N ASP A 372 -22.80 11.51 -77.34
CA ASP A 372 -23.93 12.28 -77.90
C ASP A 372 -24.65 11.57 -79.09
N LEU A 373 -24.19 10.38 -79.52
CA LEU A 373 -24.73 9.69 -80.71
C LEU A 373 -25.69 8.50 -80.42
N GLU A 374 -25.85 8.05 -79.18
CA GLU A 374 -26.80 6.99 -78.83
C GLU A 374 -28.03 7.54 -78.07
N GLY A 375 -28.84 8.33 -78.76
CA GLY A 375 -30.10 8.84 -78.24
C GLY A 375 -31.14 7.73 -77.96
N ARG A 376 -31.56 7.59 -76.71
CA ARG A 376 -32.92 7.15 -76.35
C ARG A 376 -33.46 7.89 -75.12
N THR A 377 -34.65 8.41 -75.30
CA THR A 377 -35.25 9.56 -74.60
C THR A 377 -36.10 9.21 -73.37
N SER A 378 -36.03 10.14 -72.40
CA SER A 378 -37.10 10.70 -71.55
C SER A 378 -37.66 9.95 -70.32
N ASN A 379 -37.54 10.69 -69.20
CA ASN A 379 -38.44 10.85 -68.06
C ASN A 379 -38.54 9.74 -67.00
N THR A 380 -37.87 9.93 -65.85
CA THR A 380 -38.52 10.44 -64.62
C THR A 380 -37.48 10.91 -63.60
N ARG A 381 -37.79 11.99 -62.88
CA ARG A 381 -37.06 12.49 -61.69
C ARG A 381 -37.08 11.45 -60.56
N ASN A 382 -35.92 11.12 -59.98
CA ASN A 382 -35.60 11.16 -58.54
C ASN A 382 -34.46 10.20 -58.17
N ASN A 383 -33.55 10.69 -57.31
CA ASN A 383 -32.70 9.95 -56.37
C ASN A 383 -31.99 8.69 -56.85
N GLN A 384 -30.67 8.78 -57.04
CA GLN A 384 -29.71 7.88 -56.37
C GLN A 384 -28.26 8.39 -56.55
N ALA A 385 -27.67 8.81 -55.44
CA ALA A 385 -26.23 8.98 -55.31
C ALA A 385 -25.61 7.61 -55.01
N GLY A 386 -24.67 7.17 -55.87
CA GLY A 386 -23.82 5.99 -55.66
C GLY A 386 -22.45 6.39 -55.12
N THR A 387 -22.33 6.27 -53.80
CA THR A 387 -21.14 5.96 -52.98
C THR A 387 -19.76 5.86 -53.64
N VAL A 388 -18.89 6.84 -53.38
CA VAL A 388 -17.44 6.62 -53.20
C VAL A 388 -17.17 6.66 -51.70
N ALA A 389 -16.59 5.57 -51.17
CA ALA A 389 -16.33 5.38 -49.76
C ALA A 389 -15.46 6.52 -49.19
N ASN A 390 -15.91 7.06 -48.08
CA ASN A 390 -15.41 8.25 -47.40
C ASN A 390 -14.13 7.89 -46.63
N GLU A 391 -12.93 8.19 -47.16
CA GLU A 391 -11.71 8.17 -46.36
C GLU A 391 -11.82 9.21 -45.22
N PRO A 392 -11.57 8.85 -43.95
CA PRO A 392 -11.67 9.80 -42.86
C PRO A 392 -10.61 10.91 -43.01
N ARG A 393 -11.06 12.14 -43.22
CA ARG A 393 -10.20 13.33 -43.32
C ARG A 393 -9.27 13.42 -42.10
N ARG A 394 -7.97 13.49 -42.34
CA ARG A 394 -6.93 13.62 -41.30
C ARG A 394 -7.21 14.83 -40.38
N PRO A 395 -7.23 14.67 -39.05
CA PRO A 395 -7.50 15.77 -38.13
C PRO A 395 -6.41 16.86 -38.22
N LYS A 396 -6.82 18.13 -38.24
CA LYS A 396 -5.91 19.29 -38.38
C LYS A 396 -4.91 19.47 -37.24
N TRP A 397 -5.16 18.88 -36.07
CA TRP A 397 -4.31 19.00 -34.88
C TRP A 397 -3.15 18.00 -34.87
N LEU A 398 -3.15 17.02 -35.77
CA LEU A 398 -2.15 15.96 -35.81
C LEU A 398 -0.92 16.39 -36.63
N PRO A 399 0.31 16.29 -36.11
CA PRO A 399 1.53 16.67 -36.83
C PRO A 399 1.74 15.90 -38.13
N ASP A 400 2.31 16.53 -39.17
CA ASP A 400 2.56 15.89 -40.45
C ASP A 400 3.55 14.71 -40.38
N GLY A 401 3.21 13.58 -41.02
CA GLY A 401 3.98 12.33 -40.98
C GLY A 401 3.75 11.44 -39.74
N MET A 402 2.92 11.86 -38.79
CA MET A 402 2.46 11.05 -37.66
C MET A 402 1.15 10.34 -38.01
N ASP A 403 1.16 9.00 -37.90
CA ASP A 403 -0.04 8.17 -38.09
C ASP A 403 -0.45 7.57 -36.73
N PRO A 404 -1.68 7.81 -36.25
CA PRO A 404 -2.13 7.35 -34.94
C PRO A 404 -2.55 5.88 -35.03
N VAL A 405 -1.83 5.00 -34.34
CA VAL A 405 -2.16 3.57 -34.24
C VAL A 405 -3.19 3.33 -33.13
N LEU A 406 -2.99 3.98 -31.97
CA LEU A 406 -3.91 4.00 -30.83
C LEU A 406 -4.42 2.61 -30.45
N GLU A 407 -3.50 1.67 -30.24
CA GLU A 407 -3.84 0.30 -29.87
C GLU A 407 -4.66 0.26 -28.56
N GLU A 408 -5.87 -0.29 -28.64
CA GLU A 408 -6.74 -0.55 -27.50
C GLU A 408 -6.32 -1.82 -26.75
N LEU A 409 -6.68 -1.92 -25.46
CA LEU A 409 -6.46 -3.15 -24.71
C LEU A 409 -7.42 -4.24 -25.20
N PRO A 410 -6.96 -5.45 -25.54
CA PRO A 410 -7.84 -6.51 -26.08
C PRO A 410 -9.01 -6.92 -25.16
N LYS A 411 -8.89 -6.70 -23.85
CA LYS A 411 -9.99 -6.97 -22.90
C LYS A 411 -11.16 -5.98 -23.06
N TRP A 412 -10.96 -4.79 -23.63
CA TRP A 412 -12.03 -3.81 -23.81
C TRP A 412 -13.05 -4.25 -24.85
N SER A 413 -12.60 -4.80 -25.98
CA SER A 413 -13.51 -5.38 -26.97
C SER A 413 -14.27 -6.57 -26.41
N LEU A 414 -13.59 -7.47 -25.70
CA LEU A 414 -14.21 -8.63 -25.06
C LEU A 414 -15.23 -8.21 -23.99
N LEU A 415 -14.93 -7.18 -23.19
CA LEU A 415 -15.87 -6.65 -22.21
C LEU A 415 -17.14 -6.12 -22.88
N ALA A 416 -17.00 -5.40 -23.99
CA ALA A 416 -18.13 -4.88 -24.75
C ALA A 416 -18.99 -6.02 -25.34
N ASP A 417 -18.36 -7.08 -25.86
CA ASP A 417 -19.08 -8.27 -26.35
C ASP A 417 -19.82 -8.99 -25.21
N VAL A 418 -19.20 -9.10 -24.03
CA VAL A 418 -19.84 -9.67 -22.82
C VAL A 418 -21.01 -8.82 -22.35
N LEU A 419 -20.89 -7.50 -22.37
CA LEU A 419 -22.00 -6.61 -21.98
C LEU A 419 -23.18 -6.72 -22.95
N GLN A 420 -22.91 -6.84 -24.25
CA GLN A 420 -23.95 -7.09 -25.24
C GLN A 420 -24.62 -8.45 -25.02
N GLU A 421 -23.85 -9.51 -24.73
CA GLU A 421 -24.40 -10.83 -24.38
C GLU A 421 -25.27 -10.76 -23.12
N ILE A 422 -24.83 -10.04 -22.10
CA ILE A 422 -25.59 -9.85 -20.85
C ILE A 422 -26.90 -9.10 -21.13
N GLU A 423 -26.87 -8.06 -21.96
CA GLU A 423 -28.08 -7.32 -22.35
C GLU A 423 -29.08 -8.22 -23.07
N GLU A 424 -28.63 -9.03 -24.03
CA GLU A 424 -29.48 -10.02 -24.73
C GLU A 424 -30.08 -11.05 -23.76
N GLU A 425 -29.28 -11.55 -22.82
CA GLU A 425 -29.75 -12.47 -21.79
C GLU A 425 -30.71 -11.81 -20.79
N MET A 426 -30.49 -10.53 -20.44
CA MET A 426 -31.40 -9.75 -19.61
C MET A 426 -32.78 -9.62 -20.28
N ILE A 427 -32.81 -9.28 -21.57
CA ILE A 427 -34.04 -9.18 -22.36
C ILE A 427 -34.76 -10.54 -22.42
N ARG A 428 -34.01 -11.64 -22.64
CA ARG A 428 -34.58 -13.00 -22.63
C ARG A 428 -35.15 -13.37 -21.27
N LEU A 429 -34.43 -13.09 -20.19
CA LEU A 429 -34.84 -13.43 -18.83
C LEU A 429 -36.01 -12.58 -18.35
N GLN A 430 -36.10 -11.31 -18.78
CA GLN A 430 -37.23 -10.43 -18.45
C GLN A 430 -38.57 -11.03 -18.89
N SER A 431 -38.60 -11.75 -20.02
CA SER A 431 -39.80 -12.48 -20.46
C SER A 431 -40.19 -13.69 -19.60
N ARG A 432 -39.27 -14.17 -18.74
CA ARG A 432 -39.42 -15.36 -17.86
C ARG A 432 -39.46 -15.02 -16.36
N LEU A 433 -39.13 -13.78 -15.99
CA LEU A 433 -39.02 -13.31 -14.62
C LEU A 433 -40.41 -12.90 -14.10
N THR A 434 -40.96 -13.68 -13.17
CA THR A 434 -42.07 -13.23 -12.32
C THR A 434 -41.54 -12.30 -11.22
N SER A 435 -42.40 -11.45 -10.63
CA SER A 435 -42.08 -10.54 -9.51
C SER A 435 -41.54 -11.21 -8.23
N LEU A 436 -41.28 -12.51 -8.27
CA LEU A 436 -40.90 -13.39 -7.16
C LEU A 436 -39.46 -13.90 -7.24
N SER A 437 -38.69 -13.56 -8.29
CA SER A 437 -37.27 -13.95 -8.35
C SER A 437 -36.38 -12.91 -7.64
N PRO A 438 -35.60 -13.31 -6.62
CA PRO A 438 -34.68 -12.40 -5.95
C PRO A 438 -33.51 -12.03 -6.87
N GLY A 439 -33.09 -10.75 -6.88
CA GLY A 439 -31.93 -10.26 -7.63
C GLY A 439 -32.22 -9.09 -8.55
N THR A 440 -31.32 -8.10 -8.58
CA THR A 440 -31.39 -6.94 -9.47
C THR A 440 -30.76 -7.27 -10.83
N ASN A 441 -31.28 -6.65 -11.89
CA ASN A 441 -30.72 -6.71 -13.23
C ASN A 441 -29.50 -5.76 -13.39
N THR A 442 -28.73 -5.56 -12.32
CA THR A 442 -27.54 -4.69 -12.31
C THR A 442 -26.31 -5.51 -12.66
N VAL A 443 -25.47 -4.96 -13.56
CA VAL A 443 -24.20 -5.58 -13.95
C VAL A 443 -23.09 -4.99 -13.08
N LEU A 444 -22.37 -5.85 -12.38
CA LEU A 444 -21.24 -5.48 -11.52
C LEU A 444 -19.91 -5.83 -12.19
N ILE A 445 -19.13 -4.82 -12.57
CA ILE A 445 -17.77 -4.99 -13.12
C ILE A 445 -16.75 -4.74 -12.00
N MET A 446 -15.93 -5.75 -11.73
CA MET A 446 -14.90 -5.71 -10.70
C MET A 446 -13.50 -5.62 -11.29
N THR A 447 -12.68 -4.72 -10.73
CA THR A 447 -11.34 -4.35 -11.22
C THR A 447 -10.31 -4.35 -10.09
N SER A 448 -9.02 -4.43 -10.37
CA SER A 448 -7.98 -4.43 -9.31
C SER A 448 -7.64 -3.06 -8.71
N SER A 449 -8.02 -1.97 -9.38
CA SER A 449 -7.63 -0.62 -8.98
C SER A 449 -8.68 0.42 -9.35
N LEU A 450 -8.80 1.46 -8.52
CA LEU A 450 -9.65 2.62 -8.78
C LEU A 450 -9.31 3.32 -10.10
N ARG A 451 -8.02 3.29 -10.51
CA ARG A 451 -7.59 3.84 -11.80
C ARG A 451 -8.18 3.03 -12.96
N THR A 452 -8.07 1.71 -12.92
CA THR A 452 -8.63 0.81 -13.95
C THR A 452 -10.14 0.97 -14.02
N SER A 453 -10.81 1.08 -12.87
CA SER A 453 -12.24 1.39 -12.80
C SER A 453 -12.58 2.72 -13.49
N SER A 454 -11.80 3.77 -13.25
CA SER A 454 -12.02 5.09 -13.88
C SER A 454 -11.84 5.03 -15.40
N VAL A 455 -10.76 4.39 -15.87
CA VAL A 455 -10.49 4.22 -17.31
C VAL A 455 -11.56 3.38 -18.00
N LEU A 456 -12.04 2.32 -17.35
CA LEU A 456 -13.14 1.51 -17.89
C LEU A 456 -14.46 2.28 -17.91
N SER A 457 -14.75 3.09 -16.88
CA SER A 457 -15.91 3.98 -16.92
C SER A 457 -15.83 5.01 -18.05
N ASP A 458 -14.65 5.59 -18.30
CA ASP A 458 -14.44 6.49 -19.43
C ASP A 458 -14.64 5.76 -20.76
N PHE A 459 -14.04 4.58 -20.93
CA PHE A 459 -14.22 3.73 -22.11
C PHE A 459 -15.70 3.42 -22.37
N LEU A 460 -16.43 2.92 -21.35
CA LEU A 460 -17.85 2.60 -21.49
C LEU A 460 -18.72 3.81 -21.79
N SER A 461 -18.32 5.01 -21.35
CA SER A 461 -19.06 6.25 -21.61
C SER A 461 -18.85 6.82 -23.02
N GLU A 462 -17.69 6.53 -23.63
CA GLU A 462 -17.30 7.04 -24.95
C GLU A 462 -17.32 5.98 -26.05
N MET A 463 -17.67 4.74 -25.70
CA MET A 463 -17.67 3.58 -26.60
C MET A 463 -18.62 3.77 -27.78
N ASP A 464 -18.11 3.49 -28.99
CA ASP A 464 -18.91 3.37 -30.20
C ASP A 464 -19.29 1.90 -30.44
N LEU A 465 -20.60 1.60 -30.42
CA LEU A 465 -21.14 0.25 -30.60
C LEU A 465 -21.06 -0.22 -32.06
N ASP A 466 -21.07 0.70 -33.03
CA ASP A 466 -21.08 0.39 -34.46
C ASP A 466 -19.66 0.16 -35.02
N ALA A 467 -18.63 0.44 -34.23
CA ALA A 467 -17.23 0.30 -34.62
C ALA A 467 -16.74 -1.15 -34.55
N LEU A 468 -15.77 -1.49 -35.41
CA LEU A 468 -15.14 -2.81 -35.44
C LEU A 468 -14.47 -3.15 -34.10
N PRO A 469 -14.41 -4.44 -33.70
CA PRO A 469 -13.69 -4.87 -32.51
C PRO A 469 -12.24 -4.34 -32.50
N GLY A 470 -11.86 -3.69 -31.40
CA GLY A 470 -10.54 -3.03 -31.25
C GLY A 470 -10.47 -1.57 -31.72
N SER A 471 -11.59 -0.98 -32.16
CA SER A 471 -11.70 0.44 -32.48
C SER A 471 -12.86 1.16 -31.77
N ARG A 472 -13.53 0.47 -30.83
CA ARG A 472 -14.73 0.96 -30.13
C ARG A 472 -14.41 2.11 -29.17
N GLY A 473 -13.19 2.18 -28.64
CA GLY A 473 -12.69 3.23 -27.74
C GLY A 473 -11.82 4.29 -28.42
N ARG A 474 -11.79 4.34 -29.76
CA ARG A 474 -10.87 5.18 -30.52
C ARG A 474 -10.97 6.66 -30.18
N LYS A 475 -12.18 7.17 -29.95
CA LYS A 475 -12.42 8.57 -29.57
C LYS A 475 -11.72 8.94 -28.26
N MET A 476 -11.86 8.11 -27.24
CA MET A 476 -11.15 8.26 -25.97
C MET A 476 -9.63 8.28 -26.17
N MET A 477 -9.13 7.40 -27.05
CA MET A 477 -7.70 7.31 -27.34
C MET A 477 -7.18 8.51 -28.14
N GLU A 478 -7.98 9.10 -29.02
CA GLU A 478 -7.65 10.33 -29.75
C GLU A 478 -7.57 11.54 -28.81
N ASP A 479 -8.50 11.66 -27.87
CA ASP A 479 -8.48 12.72 -26.85
C ASP A 479 -7.27 12.57 -25.92
N LYS A 480 -6.92 11.33 -25.52
CA LYS A 480 -5.69 11.04 -24.78
C LYS A 480 -4.44 11.34 -25.60
N LEU A 481 -4.43 11.08 -26.90
CA LEU A 481 -3.30 11.40 -27.77
C LEU A 481 -3.08 12.90 -27.86
N ARG A 482 -4.17 13.67 -27.96
CA ARG A 482 -4.12 15.13 -27.97
C ARG A 482 -3.51 15.67 -26.67
N LEU A 483 -3.95 15.13 -25.53
CA LEU A 483 -3.38 15.49 -24.22
C LEU A 483 -1.90 15.11 -24.12
N TYR A 484 -1.52 13.93 -24.61
CA TYR A 484 -0.14 13.48 -24.66
C TYR A 484 0.75 14.39 -25.53
N LEU A 485 0.28 14.78 -26.72
CA LEU A 485 1.02 15.69 -27.62
C LEU A 485 1.17 17.08 -27.01
N TRP A 486 0.12 17.60 -26.36
CA TRP A 486 0.20 18.85 -25.60
C TRP A 486 1.23 18.75 -24.48
N TRP A 487 1.19 17.67 -23.69
CA TRP A 487 2.14 17.42 -22.62
C TRP A 487 3.57 17.33 -23.15
N LYS A 488 3.79 16.60 -24.25
CA LYS A 488 5.09 16.46 -24.90
C LYS A 488 5.62 17.80 -25.44
N GLY A 489 4.74 18.63 -26.01
CA GLY A 489 5.05 19.99 -26.44
C GLY A 489 5.51 20.84 -25.26
N LYS A 490 4.74 20.85 -24.16
CA LYS A 490 5.08 21.54 -22.91
C LYS A 490 6.37 21.04 -22.28
N LEU A 491 6.66 19.75 -22.36
CA LEU A 491 7.87 19.15 -21.82
C LEU A 491 9.10 19.55 -22.66
N SER A 492 8.94 19.67 -23.98
CA SER A 492 9.98 20.16 -24.88
C SER A 492 10.26 21.65 -24.67
N GLU A 493 9.21 22.47 -24.51
CA GLU A 493 9.32 23.88 -24.11
C GLU A 493 10.04 24.02 -22.77
N ARG A 494 9.61 23.27 -21.74
CA ARG A 494 10.22 23.31 -20.40
C ARG A 494 11.67 22.84 -20.39
N LYS A 495 12.01 21.82 -21.19
CA LYS A 495 13.40 21.36 -21.36
C LYS A 495 14.27 22.43 -22.03
N GLN A 496 13.74 23.18 -22.99
CA GLN A 496 14.43 24.34 -23.57
C GLN A 496 14.56 25.50 -22.58
N GLU A 497 13.58 25.68 -21.70
CA GLU A 497 13.58 26.68 -20.63
C GLU A 497 14.33 26.26 -19.35
N GLY A 498 14.91 25.05 -19.31
CA GLY A 498 15.61 24.52 -18.13
C GLY A 498 14.72 24.27 -16.91
N ARG A 499 13.39 24.13 -17.08
CA ARG A 499 12.46 23.83 -15.98
C ARG A 499 12.29 22.32 -15.79
N GLY A 500 12.14 21.89 -14.54
CA GLY A 500 11.96 20.49 -14.15
C GLY A 500 10.74 19.80 -14.80
N LEU A 501 10.77 18.46 -14.72
CA LEU A 501 9.73 17.57 -15.24
C LEU A 501 8.37 17.82 -14.55
N PHE A 502 7.28 17.74 -15.31
CA PHE A 502 5.92 17.78 -14.78
C PHE A 502 5.12 16.58 -15.30
N GLY A 503 4.29 16.00 -14.43
CA GLY A 503 3.50 14.82 -14.75
C GLY A 503 2.45 15.09 -15.82
N MET A 504 2.05 14.05 -16.56
CA MET A 504 0.91 14.16 -17.48
C MET A 504 -0.37 14.41 -16.66
N PRO A 505 -1.19 15.44 -16.99
CA PRO A 505 -2.47 15.65 -16.30
C PRO A 505 -3.42 14.49 -16.54
N ASP A 506 -4.34 14.27 -15.60
CA ASP A 506 -5.44 13.33 -15.77
C ASP A 506 -6.63 14.06 -16.42
N SER A 507 -7.29 13.46 -17.41
CA SER A 507 -8.24 14.18 -18.29
C SER A 507 -9.43 14.81 -17.54
N ARG A 508 -9.72 14.33 -16.31
CA ARG A 508 -10.82 14.79 -15.46
C ARG A 508 -10.52 16.05 -14.65
N LYS A 509 -9.26 16.43 -14.40
CA LYS A 509 -8.94 17.55 -13.48
C LYS A 509 -8.93 18.95 -14.11
N ASP A 510 -8.90 19.06 -15.44
CA ASP A 510 -8.74 20.36 -16.14
C ASP A 510 -10.03 20.94 -16.76
N LYS A 511 -11.20 20.32 -16.55
CA LYS A 511 -12.46 20.95 -16.97
C LYS A 511 -12.88 22.14 -16.10
N ASP A 512 -12.36 22.24 -14.87
CA ASP A 512 -12.72 23.31 -13.92
C ASP A 512 -11.74 24.50 -13.90
N SER A 513 -10.64 24.45 -14.66
CA SER A 513 -9.53 25.43 -14.58
C SER A 513 -9.31 26.29 -15.83
N ALA A 514 -10.08 26.07 -16.90
CA ALA A 514 -9.83 26.65 -18.23
C ALA A 514 -10.92 27.60 -18.76
N SER A 515 -11.66 28.30 -17.89
CA SER A 515 -12.70 29.27 -18.28
C SER A 515 -12.41 30.70 -17.81
N THR A 516 -11.30 31.26 -18.29
CA THR A 516 -11.15 32.72 -18.41
C THR A 516 -10.37 32.97 -19.69
N ASP A 517 -11.08 33.22 -20.79
CA ASP A 517 -10.81 34.29 -21.76
C ASP A 517 -11.65 34.12 -23.04
N GLY A 518 -12.45 35.15 -23.36
CA GLY A 518 -12.81 35.52 -24.74
C GLY A 518 -14.04 34.86 -25.37
N GLU A 519 -15.21 35.49 -25.21
CA GLU A 519 -16.38 35.32 -26.08
C GLU A 519 -16.06 35.67 -27.54
N THR A 520 -16.43 34.80 -28.49
CA THR A 520 -17.03 35.20 -29.77
C THR A 520 -17.87 34.05 -30.34
N ALA A 521 -19.12 34.37 -30.67
CA ALA A 521 -20.15 33.43 -31.09
C ALA A 521 -19.96 32.90 -32.52
N ALA A 522 -20.04 31.58 -32.70
CA ALA A 522 -20.39 30.94 -33.98
C ALA A 522 -21.21 29.67 -33.74
N ARG A 523 -22.50 29.75 -34.08
CA ARG A 523 -23.48 28.64 -34.03
C ARG A 523 -23.04 27.48 -34.92
N SER A 524 -22.89 26.29 -34.33
CA SER A 524 -22.80 25.01 -35.05
C SER A 524 -23.80 24.02 -34.47
N LYS A 525 -24.61 23.41 -35.35
CA LYS A 525 -25.72 22.50 -35.03
C LYS A 525 -25.19 21.15 -34.54
N GLN A 526 -25.49 20.77 -33.30
CA GLN A 526 -25.30 19.40 -32.79
C GLN A 526 -26.31 18.44 -33.44
N LYS A 527 -25.80 17.37 -34.06
CA LYS A 527 -26.55 16.15 -34.35
C LYS A 527 -26.58 15.31 -33.08
N ALA A 528 -27.78 14.87 -32.69
CA ALA A 528 -28.05 14.07 -31.50
C ALA A 528 -27.75 12.57 -31.72
N CYS A 529 -27.16 11.93 -30.70
CA CYS A 529 -27.27 10.48 -30.45
C CYS A 529 -28.26 10.23 -29.30
N PRO A 530 -28.89 9.04 -29.20
CA PRO A 530 -30.16 8.85 -28.49
C PRO A 530 -30.11 8.78 -26.95
N TRP A 531 -28.94 8.77 -26.32
CA TRP A 531 -28.78 8.57 -24.88
C TRP A 531 -28.18 9.79 -24.17
N ARG A 532 -28.92 10.91 -24.20
CA ARG A 532 -28.91 12.00 -23.19
C ARG A 532 -29.69 13.19 -23.74
N ARG A 533 -30.75 13.60 -23.05
CA ARG A 533 -31.31 14.96 -23.15
C ARG A 533 -30.68 15.86 -22.08
N SER A 534 -30.61 17.14 -22.40
CA SER A 534 -29.63 18.14 -21.93
C SER A 534 -30.12 19.05 -20.79
N GLY A 535 -29.18 19.56 -19.99
CA GLY A 535 -29.30 20.71 -19.06
C GLY A 535 -28.41 20.48 -17.82
N SER A 536 -27.20 21.02 -17.67
CA SER A 536 -26.69 22.40 -17.50
C SER A 536 -26.95 23.02 -16.12
N ASP A 537 -25.86 23.05 -15.34
CA ASP A 537 -25.43 23.91 -14.22
C ASP A 537 -26.34 24.26 -13.04
N GLY A 538 -25.82 23.90 -11.86
CA GLY A 538 -26.22 24.34 -10.53
C GLY A 538 -25.17 23.89 -9.52
N THR A 539 -24.07 24.63 -9.43
CA THR A 539 -23.09 24.58 -8.33
C THR A 539 -23.81 24.84 -7.00
N GLU A 540 -23.56 24.03 -5.96
CA GLU A 540 -23.18 24.48 -4.61
C GLU A 540 -23.10 23.34 -3.56
N ARG A 541 -21.93 23.30 -2.89
CA ARG A 541 -21.69 23.00 -1.46
C ARG A 541 -22.35 21.75 -0.84
N ALA A 542 -21.59 20.65 -0.81
CA ALA A 542 -21.69 19.68 0.29
C ALA A 542 -20.89 20.20 1.50
N GLN A 543 -21.51 21.10 2.27
CA GLN A 543 -21.11 21.33 3.65
C GLN A 543 -21.43 20.07 4.47
N GLN A 544 -20.42 19.64 5.19
CA GLN A 544 -20.45 18.66 6.26
C GLN A 544 -21.50 19.05 7.31
N TYR A 545 -22.71 18.51 7.21
CA TYR A 545 -23.67 18.55 8.31
C TYR A 545 -23.51 17.31 9.17
N ARG A 546 -22.92 17.51 10.35
CA ARG A 546 -23.17 16.70 11.53
C ARG A 546 -24.67 16.75 11.81
N LEU A 547 -25.36 15.61 11.78
CA LEU A 547 -26.68 15.52 12.38
C LEU A 547 -26.51 15.23 13.87
N SER A 548 -26.49 16.29 14.67
CA SER A 548 -26.72 16.21 16.10
C SER A 548 -28.15 15.74 16.34
N THR A 549 -28.28 14.63 17.04
CA THR A 549 -29.53 14.17 17.66
C THR A 549 -30.02 15.20 18.67
N GLN A 550 -31.20 15.78 18.41
CA GLN A 550 -32.11 16.21 19.48
C GLN A 550 -33.51 15.72 19.14
N GLY A 551 -34.12 15.08 20.13
CA GLY A 551 -35.40 14.39 19.98
C GLY A 551 -36.56 15.34 19.70
N ALA A 552 -37.44 14.89 18.83
CA ALA A 552 -38.83 15.31 18.80
C ALA A 552 -39.67 14.14 18.26
N LEU A 553 -40.82 13.97 18.89
CA LEU A 553 -41.79 12.89 18.76
C LEU A 553 -42.15 12.56 17.30
N ALA A 554 -42.20 11.26 17.00
CA ALA A 554 -42.82 10.73 15.79
C ALA A 554 -44.35 10.93 15.85
N PRO A 555 -44.99 11.38 14.76
CA PRO A 555 -46.36 11.01 14.47
C PRO A 555 -46.35 9.86 13.44
N GLU A 556 -47.06 8.80 13.77
CA GLU A 556 -47.49 7.77 12.85
C GLU A 556 -48.29 8.39 11.70
N PHE A 557 -47.87 8.15 10.47
CA PHE A 557 -48.76 8.21 9.31
C PHE A 557 -48.46 7.01 8.41
N GLY A 558 -49.29 5.99 8.56
CA GLY A 558 -49.55 5.02 7.51
C GLY A 558 -50.38 5.71 6.42
N GLY A 559 -49.87 5.68 5.20
CA GLY A 559 -50.53 6.23 4.02
C GLY A 559 -49.59 6.14 2.83
N ASP A 560 -50.02 5.39 1.82
CA ASP A 560 -49.36 5.22 0.53
C ASP A 560 -48.77 6.53 -0.03
N ILE A 561 -47.46 6.56 -0.26
CA ILE A 561 -46.73 7.66 -0.93
C ILE A 561 -46.85 7.61 -2.46
N THR A 562 -47.74 6.77 -3.01
CA THR A 562 -48.02 6.68 -4.44
C THR A 562 -49.09 7.68 -4.89
N LEU A 563 -48.92 9.00 -4.65
CA LEU A 563 -49.60 10.02 -5.46
C LEU A 563 -49.05 11.46 -5.29
N LEU A 564 -47.80 11.70 -5.67
CA LEU A 564 -47.40 13.04 -6.15
C LEU A 564 -46.86 12.86 -7.57
N GLY A 565 -47.72 13.13 -8.55
CA GLY A 565 -47.38 13.06 -9.96
C GLY A 565 -46.36 14.12 -10.32
N PHE A 566 -45.08 13.75 -10.33
CA PHE A 566 -44.03 14.55 -10.94
C PHE A 566 -44.13 14.42 -12.47
N GLY A 567 -44.09 15.55 -13.17
CA GLY A 567 -44.17 15.59 -14.64
C GLY A 567 -42.99 14.87 -15.32
N PRO A 568 -43.12 14.54 -16.61
CA PRO A 568 -42.17 13.70 -17.37
C PRO A 568 -40.74 14.28 -17.48
N ASP A 569 -40.54 15.54 -17.11
CA ASP A 569 -39.23 16.19 -17.13
C ASP A 569 -38.38 15.90 -15.87
N TYR A 570 -38.98 15.41 -14.78
CA TYR A 570 -38.24 15.09 -13.54
C TYR A 570 -37.33 13.86 -13.71
N ASP A 571 -37.81 12.82 -14.40
CA ASP A 571 -37.03 11.61 -14.69
C ASP A 571 -35.86 11.84 -15.63
N THR A 572 -35.92 12.89 -16.46
CA THR A 572 -34.89 13.17 -17.47
C THR A 572 -33.59 13.70 -16.86
N HIS A 573 -33.65 14.30 -15.66
CA HIS A 573 -32.50 14.89 -14.97
C HIS A 573 -32.18 14.28 -13.60
N TYR A 574 -33.18 13.74 -12.91
CA TYR A 574 -33.06 13.19 -11.55
C TYR A 574 -33.75 11.83 -11.38
N GLY A 575 -34.12 11.16 -12.48
CA GLY A 575 -34.72 9.83 -12.45
C GLY A 575 -33.76 8.79 -11.87
N LEU A 576 -34.26 7.93 -10.99
CA LEU A 576 -33.56 6.71 -10.60
C LEU A 576 -33.43 5.85 -11.86
N LEU A 577 -32.19 5.56 -12.30
CA LEU A 577 -31.95 4.63 -13.40
C LEU A 577 -32.60 3.29 -13.04
N ALA A 578 -33.36 2.72 -13.96
CA ALA A 578 -33.89 1.38 -13.78
C ALA A 578 -32.71 0.42 -13.53
N PRO A 579 -32.82 -0.56 -12.60
CA PRO A 579 -31.75 -1.51 -12.33
C PRO A 579 -31.22 -2.22 -13.58
N GLU A 580 -32.09 -2.39 -14.59
CA GLU A 580 -31.83 -2.98 -15.92
C GLU A 580 -30.88 -2.16 -16.81
N GLN A 581 -30.63 -0.89 -16.47
CA GLN A 581 -29.78 0.03 -17.25
C GLN A 581 -28.52 0.45 -16.47
N THR A 582 -28.21 -0.22 -15.36
CA THR A 582 -27.12 0.18 -14.46
C THR A 582 -25.93 -0.77 -14.58
N VAL A 583 -24.82 -0.25 -15.12
CA VAL A 583 -23.50 -0.89 -15.07
C VAL A 583 -22.67 -0.20 -13.99
N LEU A 584 -22.26 -0.97 -12.98
CA LEU A 584 -21.46 -0.46 -11.88
C LEU A 584 -20.01 -0.97 -12.01
N VAL A 585 -19.05 -0.06 -12.13
CA VAL A 585 -17.62 -0.39 -12.14
C VAL A 585 -17.03 -0.09 -10.77
N ARG A 586 -16.42 -1.08 -10.12
CA ARG A 586 -15.74 -0.90 -8.82
C ARG A 586 -14.39 -1.61 -8.79
N ALA A 587 -13.53 -1.16 -7.89
CA ALA A 587 -12.32 -1.86 -7.54
C ALA A 587 -12.61 -2.90 -6.45
N TYR A 588 -11.90 -4.04 -6.46
CA TYR A 588 -11.91 -5.00 -5.38
C TYR A 588 -11.56 -4.30 -4.07
N SER A 589 -12.36 -4.59 -3.06
CA SER A 589 -12.10 -4.21 -1.69
C SER A 589 -12.20 -5.48 -0.84
N ASP A 590 -11.42 -5.61 0.22
CA ASP A 590 -11.49 -6.85 1.01
C ASP A 590 -12.90 -6.98 1.62
N ASP A 591 -13.16 -6.30 2.72
CA ASP A 591 -14.37 -6.59 3.48
C ASP A 591 -15.62 -5.81 3.02
N SER A 592 -15.50 -4.69 2.31
CA SER A 592 -16.67 -4.00 1.77
C SER A 592 -17.36 -4.74 0.60
N ASP A 593 -16.68 -5.66 -0.07
CA ASP A 593 -17.24 -6.40 -1.22
C ASP A 593 -18.43 -7.28 -0.79
N ASP A 594 -18.36 -7.97 0.35
CA ASP A 594 -19.45 -8.82 0.86
C ASP A 594 -20.73 -8.02 1.17
N ARG A 595 -20.55 -6.77 1.62
CA ARG A 595 -21.64 -5.85 1.94
C ARG A 595 -22.27 -5.34 0.65
N MET A 596 -21.44 -4.93 -0.30
CA MET A 596 -21.89 -4.47 -1.61
C MET A 596 -22.67 -5.57 -2.36
N LEU A 597 -22.20 -6.82 -2.33
CA LEU A 597 -22.93 -7.95 -2.92
C LEU A 597 -24.33 -8.14 -2.29
N GLN A 598 -24.44 -7.94 -0.97
CA GLN A 598 -25.72 -8.04 -0.26
C GLN A 598 -26.66 -6.86 -0.53
N GLU A 599 -26.13 -5.65 -0.66
CA GLU A 599 -26.92 -4.43 -0.93
C GLU A 599 -27.41 -4.38 -2.37
N MET A 600 -26.53 -4.67 -3.33
CA MET A 600 -26.84 -4.54 -4.76
C MET A 600 -27.57 -5.76 -5.34
N GLN A 601 -27.35 -6.94 -4.76
CA GLN A 601 -27.84 -8.22 -5.24
C GLN A 601 -27.70 -8.48 -6.76
N PRO A 602 -26.49 -8.34 -7.34
CA PRO A 602 -26.31 -8.42 -8.79
C PRO A 602 -26.50 -9.86 -9.31
N ARG A 603 -27.18 -10.00 -10.45
CA ARG A 603 -27.28 -11.27 -11.20
C ARG A 603 -26.08 -11.55 -12.08
N PHE A 604 -25.49 -10.49 -12.66
CA PHE A 604 -24.36 -10.57 -13.56
C PHE A 604 -23.14 -9.91 -12.94
N ILE A 605 -22.05 -10.67 -12.82
CA ILE A 605 -20.78 -10.19 -12.27
C ILE A 605 -19.71 -10.42 -13.32
N VAL A 606 -18.99 -9.36 -13.70
CA VAL A 606 -17.85 -9.43 -14.62
C VAL A 606 -16.57 -9.15 -13.84
N MET A 607 -15.72 -10.17 -13.73
CA MET A 607 -14.39 -10.05 -13.16
C MET A 607 -13.41 -9.71 -14.27
N PHE A 608 -13.06 -8.41 -14.39
CA PHE A 608 -12.15 -7.92 -15.42
C PHE A 608 -10.71 -8.43 -15.23
N GLU A 609 -10.31 -8.58 -13.96
CA GLU A 609 -9.02 -9.16 -13.54
C GLU A 609 -9.29 -10.25 -12.49
N PRO A 610 -8.53 -11.35 -12.47
CA PRO A 610 -8.79 -12.48 -11.61
C PRO A 610 -8.42 -12.18 -10.16
N ASN A 611 -9.30 -12.55 -9.24
CA ASN A 611 -9.07 -12.48 -7.80
C ASN A 611 -9.64 -13.72 -7.11
N LEU A 612 -8.75 -14.53 -6.50
CA LEU A 612 -9.11 -15.78 -5.81
C LEU A 612 -10.06 -15.57 -4.64
N GLU A 613 -9.85 -14.50 -3.88
CA GLU A 613 -10.66 -14.18 -2.70
C GLU A 613 -12.09 -13.81 -3.11
N PHE A 614 -12.23 -12.97 -4.14
CA PHE A 614 -13.54 -12.55 -4.62
C PHE A 614 -14.33 -13.71 -5.24
N ILE A 615 -13.68 -14.65 -5.95
CA ILE A 615 -14.35 -15.87 -6.44
C ILE A 615 -15.03 -16.61 -5.28
N ARG A 616 -14.32 -16.81 -4.18
CA ARG A 616 -14.84 -17.51 -2.99
C ARG A 616 -15.96 -16.73 -2.32
N ARG A 617 -15.87 -15.40 -2.27
CA ARG A 617 -16.95 -14.54 -1.80
C ARG A 617 -18.21 -14.70 -2.64
N ILE A 618 -18.09 -14.81 -3.97
CA ILE A 618 -19.24 -15.07 -4.85
C ILE A 618 -19.85 -16.45 -4.57
N GLU A 619 -19.04 -17.48 -4.36
CA GLU A 619 -19.53 -18.82 -3.98
C GLU A 619 -20.33 -18.77 -2.66
N VAL A 620 -19.80 -18.08 -1.64
CA VAL A 620 -20.48 -17.88 -0.36
C VAL A 620 -21.76 -17.08 -0.55
N TYR A 621 -21.73 -16.01 -1.34
CA TYR A 621 -22.86 -15.13 -1.64
C TYR A 621 -24.01 -15.87 -2.34
N ARG A 622 -23.70 -16.68 -3.36
CA ARG A 622 -24.70 -17.49 -4.08
C ARG A 622 -25.34 -18.53 -3.17
N ASN A 623 -24.56 -19.19 -2.32
CA ASN A 623 -25.11 -20.16 -1.36
C ASN A 623 -25.93 -19.49 -0.25
N SER A 624 -25.58 -18.25 0.13
CA SER A 624 -26.33 -17.47 1.15
C SER A 624 -27.69 -16.97 0.65
N ASN A 625 -27.90 -16.89 -0.68
CA ASN A 625 -29.12 -16.37 -1.29
C ASN A 625 -29.77 -17.42 -2.21
N PRO A 626 -30.49 -18.42 -1.66
CA PRO A 626 -31.13 -19.46 -2.45
C PRO A 626 -32.19 -18.85 -3.39
N GLY A 627 -32.04 -19.07 -4.69
CA GLY A 627 -32.97 -18.59 -5.72
C GLY A 627 -32.41 -17.49 -6.63
N LEU A 628 -31.25 -16.92 -6.28
CA LEU A 628 -30.53 -15.97 -7.13
C LEU A 628 -29.66 -16.71 -8.15
N GLY A 629 -29.98 -16.59 -9.44
CA GLY A 629 -29.13 -17.07 -10.53
C GLY A 629 -27.97 -16.11 -10.78
N VAL A 630 -26.84 -16.33 -10.12
CA VAL A 630 -25.62 -15.53 -10.35
C VAL A 630 -24.80 -16.13 -11.48
N ARG A 631 -24.56 -15.34 -12.53
CA ARG A 631 -23.67 -15.62 -13.66
C ARG A 631 -22.41 -14.76 -13.55
N VAL A 632 -21.25 -15.41 -13.62
CA VAL A 632 -19.94 -14.79 -13.42
C VAL A 632 -19.12 -14.94 -14.68
N TYR A 633 -18.67 -13.82 -15.25
CA TYR A 633 -17.73 -13.78 -16.36
C TYR A 633 -16.33 -13.56 -15.82
N PHE A 634 -15.42 -14.49 -16.08
CA PHE A 634 -14.07 -14.48 -15.58
C PHE A 634 -13.09 -14.21 -16.73
N MET A 635 -12.51 -13.02 -16.76
CA MET A 635 -11.61 -12.59 -17.84
C MET A 635 -10.15 -12.73 -17.43
N MET A 636 -9.34 -13.38 -18.27
CA MET A 636 -7.90 -13.55 -18.04
C MET A 636 -7.11 -13.44 -19.34
N TYR A 637 -5.94 -12.82 -19.29
CA TYR A 637 -5.00 -12.87 -20.41
C TYR A 637 -4.27 -14.22 -20.46
N LYS A 638 -4.31 -14.92 -21.61
CA LYS A 638 -3.52 -16.14 -21.85
C LYS A 638 -2.02 -15.84 -21.90
N LEU A 639 -1.21 -16.76 -21.39
CA LEU A 639 0.26 -16.71 -21.42
C LEU A 639 0.82 -15.39 -20.87
N SER A 640 0.13 -14.82 -19.88
CA SER A 640 0.46 -13.51 -19.30
C SER A 640 0.93 -13.63 -17.86
N CYS A 641 1.54 -12.54 -17.35
CA CYS A 641 1.88 -12.45 -15.93
C CYS A 641 0.66 -12.48 -14.99
N GLU A 642 -0.53 -12.12 -15.48
CA GLU A 642 -1.80 -12.20 -14.72
C GLU A 642 -2.20 -13.66 -14.45
N GLU A 643 -2.17 -14.51 -15.49
CA GLU A 643 -2.43 -15.95 -15.37
C GLU A 643 -1.38 -16.63 -14.48
N GLY A 644 -0.10 -16.34 -14.70
CA GLY A 644 1.00 -16.88 -13.89
C GLY A 644 0.87 -16.51 -12.40
N LYS A 645 0.48 -15.27 -12.10
CA LYS A 645 0.21 -14.81 -10.74
C LYS A 645 -0.99 -15.52 -10.10
N TYR A 646 -2.07 -15.71 -10.86
CA TYR A 646 -3.27 -16.42 -10.40
C TYR A 646 -2.97 -17.89 -10.05
N LEU A 647 -2.34 -18.62 -10.98
CA LEU A 647 -2.00 -20.03 -10.80
C LEU A 647 -0.99 -20.25 -9.67
N THR A 648 0.05 -19.41 -9.60
CA THR A 648 1.07 -19.52 -8.55
C THR A 648 0.49 -19.14 -7.18
N GLY A 649 -0.44 -18.19 -7.11
CA GLY A 649 -1.16 -17.86 -5.87
C GLY A 649 -1.96 -19.06 -5.34
N LEU A 650 -2.69 -19.74 -6.22
CA LEU A 650 -3.46 -20.93 -5.89
C LEU A 650 -2.56 -22.09 -5.40
N ARG A 651 -1.42 -22.31 -6.08
CA ARG A 651 -0.45 -23.34 -5.67
C ARG A 651 0.16 -23.03 -4.30
N ARG A 652 0.59 -21.80 -4.07
CA ARG A 652 1.20 -21.38 -2.79
C ARG A 652 0.25 -21.55 -1.61
N GLU A 653 -1.01 -21.15 -1.77
CA GLU A 653 -2.02 -21.30 -0.73
C GLU A 653 -2.29 -22.79 -0.44
N LYS A 654 -2.43 -23.61 -1.50
CA LYS A 654 -2.62 -25.05 -1.37
C LYS A 654 -1.45 -25.69 -0.60
N GLU A 655 -0.22 -25.42 -1.02
CA GLU A 655 0.99 -25.93 -0.38
C GLU A 655 1.12 -25.45 1.07
N ALA A 656 0.73 -24.20 1.37
CA ALA A 656 0.72 -23.67 2.73
C ALA A 656 -0.24 -24.46 3.63
N PHE A 657 -1.48 -24.68 3.19
CA PHE A 657 -2.43 -25.48 3.96
C PHE A 657 -2.01 -26.94 4.12
N GLU A 658 -1.51 -27.58 3.06
CA GLU A 658 -1.00 -28.96 3.14
C GLU A 658 0.15 -29.09 4.14
N ARG A 659 1.07 -28.11 4.14
CA ARG A 659 2.17 -28.03 5.10
C ARG A 659 1.66 -27.90 6.54
N LEU A 660 0.72 -27.00 6.79
CA LEU A 660 0.14 -26.77 8.12
C LEU A 660 -0.65 -27.98 8.64
N ILE A 661 -1.39 -28.67 7.75
CA ILE A 661 -2.12 -29.90 8.09
C ILE A 661 -1.14 -31.02 8.45
N LYS A 662 -0.05 -31.17 7.67
CA LYS A 662 1.00 -32.15 7.96
C LYS A 662 1.71 -31.84 9.27
N GLU A 663 2.05 -30.57 9.52
CA GLU A 663 2.67 -30.13 10.77
C GLU A 663 1.75 -30.46 11.95
N ARG A 664 0.47 -30.07 11.90
CA ARG A 664 -0.55 -30.40 12.91
C ARG A 664 -0.63 -31.90 13.19
N GLY A 665 -0.64 -32.74 12.15
CA GLY A 665 -0.71 -34.21 12.30
C GLY A 665 0.54 -34.84 12.92
N SER A 666 1.70 -34.20 12.78
CA SER A 666 2.98 -34.65 13.37
C SER A 666 3.30 -34.01 14.73
N MET A 667 2.52 -33.01 15.15
CA MET A 667 2.84 -32.18 16.31
C MET A 667 2.44 -32.88 17.61
N LEU A 668 3.43 -33.31 18.39
CA LEU A 668 3.25 -33.58 19.82
C LEU A 668 3.33 -32.25 20.55
N MET A 669 2.19 -31.71 20.99
CA MET A 669 2.16 -30.53 21.85
C MET A 669 2.82 -30.89 23.19
N PRO A 670 3.93 -30.24 23.58
CA PRO A 670 4.47 -30.42 24.91
C PRO A 670 3.39 -30.04 25.92
N ILE A 671 3.23 -30.82 26.98
CA ILE A 671 2.47 -30.38 28.15
C ILE A 671 3.12 -29.07 28.57
N MET A 672 2.43 -27.95 28.37
CA MET A 672 2.87 -26.67 28.91
C MET A 672 2.84 -26.87 30.41
N GLU A 673 4.02 -27.05 31.00
CA GLU A 673 4.17 -27.05 32.44
C GLU A 673 3.50 -25.77 32.91
N GLU A 674 2.45 -25.90 33.73
CA GLU A 674 1.95 -24.78 34.51
C GLU A 674 3.18 -24.24 35.22
N ARG A 675 3.68 -23.08 34.79
CA ARG A 675 4.62 -22.31 35.59
C ARG A 675 3.83 -21.86 36.82
N ARG A 676 3.66 -22.79 37.76
CA ARG A 676 3.19 -22.52 39.10
C ARG A 676 4.14 -21.44 39.62
N SER A 677 3.57 -20.33 40.03
CA SER A 677 4.23 -19.22 40.71
C SER A 677 4.84 -19.61 42.08
N GLY A 678 5.29 -20.86 42.25
CA GLY A 678 5.72 -21.45 43.52
C GLY A 678 7.16 -22.01 43.53
N THR A 679 7.85 -22.10 42.39
CA THR A 679 9.25 -22.62 42.33
C THR A 679 10.32 -21.53 42.26
N ALA A 680 9.94 -20.26 42.45
CA ALA A 680 10.89 -19.16 42.65
C ALA A 680 11.61 -19.21 44.02
N GLY A 681 11.20 -20.11 44.91
CA GLY A 681 11.84 -20.32 46.21
C GLY A 681 13.15 -21.11 46.19
N GLU A 682 13.46 -21.85 45.12
CA GLU A 682 14.65 -22.74 45.12
C GLU A 682 15.93 -22.10 44.56
N SER A 683 15.84 -21.04 43.76
CA SER A 683 17.04 -20.31 43.29
C SER A 683 17.57 -19.30 44.32
N LEU A 684 16.75 -18.86 45.27
CA LEU A 684 17.15 -17.96 46.37
C LEU A 684 17.90 -18.68 47.51
N ILE A 685 17.89 -20.03 47.55
CA ILE A 685 18.50 -20.80 48.66
C ILE A 685 19.96 -21.21 48.39
N LYS A 686 20.52 -20.99 47.20
CA LYS A 686 21.90 -21.44 46.87
C LYS A 686 23.01 -20.39 46.96
N THR A 687 22.78 -19.21 47.55
CA THR A 687 23.87 -18.21 47.73
C THR A 687 23.90 -17.53 49.09
N ILE A 688 23.32 -18.15 50.13
CA ILE A 688 23.68 -17.82 51.52
C ILE A 688 24.90 -18.67 51.91
N SER A 689 26.05 -18.32 51.32
CA SER A 689 27.35 -18.71 51.88
C SER A 689 27.66 -17.73 53.01
N SER A 690 27.21 -18.08 54.22
CA SER A 690 27.36 -17.28 55.44
C SER A 690 28.79 -17.33 56.01
N ARG A 691 29.80 -17.02 55.21
CA ARG A 691 31.18 -16.82 55.66
C ARG A 691 31.87 -15.76 54.81
N ILE A 692 31.64 -14.48 55.11
CA ILE A 692 32.62 -13.38 55.10
C ILE A 692 31.98 -12.17 55.81
N ALA A 693 32.79 -11.57 56.68
CA ALA A 693 32.53 -10.52 57.68
C ALA A 693 31.57 -9.34 57.33
N GLY A 694 30.64 -9.08 58.25
CA GLY A 694 30.40 -7.77 58.88
C GLY A 694 29.86 -6.59 58.06
N GLY A 695 28.56 -6.30 58.20
CA GLY A 695 27.97 -4.99 57.90
C GLY A 695 26.55 -5.08 57.31
N GLN A 696 25.53 -4.78 58.12
CA GLN A 696 24.13 -4.76 57.68
C GLN A 696 23.88 -3.70 56.60
N LYS A 697 23.45 -4.14 55.42
CA LYS A 697 22.48 -3.44 54.58
C LYS A 697 21.36 -4.44 54.31
N GLU A 698 20.16 -4.13 54.78
CA GLU A 698 18.96 -4.88 54.43
C GLU A 698 18.82 -4.90 52.91
N VAL A 699 18.95 -6.08 52.30
CA VAL A 699 18.60 -6.26 50.89
C VAL A 699 17.08 -6.23 50.84
N SER A 700 16.52 -5.09 50.44
CA SER A 700 15.09 -4.93 50.22
C SER A 700 14.61 -5.99 49.23
N ALA A 701 13.65 -6.82 49.65
CA ALA A 701 13.04 -7.90 48.87
C ALA A 701 12.09 -7.38 47.75
N GLU A 702 12.39 -6.23 47.15
CA GLU A 702 11.61 -5.67 46.06
C GLU A 702 12.17 -6.14 44.71
N SER A 703 11.29 -6.55 43.79
CA SER A 703 11.65 -6.93 42.42
C SER A 703 12.24 -5.72 41.67
N SER A 704 13.38 -5.91 41.00
CA SER A 704 14.02 -4.84 40.23
C SER A 704 13.14 -4.29 39.11
N ARG A 705 12.99 -2.96 39.04
CA ARG A 705 12.04 -2.25 38.16
C ARG A 705 12.70 -1.38 37.08
N VAL A 706 12.31 -1.50 35.83
CA VAL A 706 12.83 -0.67 34.72
C VAL A 706 11.71 0.24 34.22
N ILE A 707 11.99 1.53 34.14
CA ILE A 707 11.07 2.48 33.51
C ILE A 707 11.35 2.48 32.01
N VAL A 708 10.28 2.33 31.22
CA VAL A 708 10.34 2.22 29.77
C VAL A 708 9.45 3.29 29.14
N ASP A 709 9.97 3.98 28.14
CA ASP A 709 9.19 4.94 27.37
C ASP A 709 8.01 4.25 26.66
N MET A 710 6.82 4.85 26.71
CA MET A 710 5.61 4.28 26.07
C MET A 710 5.78 4.00 24.57
N ARG A 711 6.61 4.76 23.84
CA ARG A 711 6.86 4.57 22.39
C ARG A 711 7.68 3.32 22.12
N GLU A 712 8.48 2.88 23.09
CA GLU A 712 9.41 1.77 22.94
C GLU A 712 8.74 0.40 23.09
N PHE A 713 7.46 0.35 23.49
CA PHE A 713 6.61 -0.85 23.44
C PHE A 713 6.29 -1.35 22.02
N ARG A 714 6.75 -0.62 20.99
CA ARG A 714 6.78 -1.11 19.61
C ARG A 714 7.94 -2.08 19.36
N SER A 715 8.95 -2.06 20.21
CA SER A 715 10.10 -2.97 20.14
C SER A 715 9.86 -4.26 20.91
N SER A 716 10.70 -5.26 20.67
CA SER A 716 10.65 -6.56 21.33
C SER A 716 11.22 -6.56 22.75
N LEU A 717 12.08 -5.59 23.08
CA LEU A 717 12.87 -5.60 24.31
C LEU A 717 12.01 -5.52 25.59
N PRO A 718 10.94 -4.69 25.69
CA PRO A 718 10.08 -4.67 26.88
C PRO A 718 9.49 -6.05 27.22
N SER A 719 9.10 -6.83 26.20
CA SER A 719 8.57 -8.18 26.39
C SER A 719 9.63 -9.14 26.98
N LEU A 720 10.89 -8.95 26.60
CA LEU A 720 12.01 -9.76 27.06
C LEU A 720 12.48 -9.36 28.46
N LEU A 721 12.49 -8.06 28.77
CA LEU A 721 12.78 -7.57 30.13
C LEU A 721 11.80 -8.17 31.14
N HIS A 722 10.52 -8.20 30.79
CA HIS A 722 9.51 -8.85 31.61
C HIS A 722 9.75 -10.36 31.74
N ALA A 723 10.09 -11.04 30.64
CA ALA A 723 10.42 -12.47 30.65
C ALA A 723 11.68 -12.79 31.47
N SER A 724 12.61 -11.84 31.62
CA SER A 724 13.78 -11.90 32.48
C SER A 724 13.51 -11.52 33.94
N HIS A 725 12.24 -11.43 34.35
CA HIS A 725 11.78 -11.09 35.70
C HIS A 725 12.11 -9.66 36.18
N LEU A 726 12.28 -8.72 35.24
CA LEU A 726 12.33 -7.29 35.56
C LEU A 726 10.93 -6.71 35.50
N LEU A 727 10.53 -5.94 36.51
CA LEU A 727 9.24 -5.26 36.51
C LEU A 727 9.30 -4.07 35.54
N VAL A 728 8.54 -4.13 34.45
CA VAL A 728 8.50 -3.09 33.42
C VAL A 728 7.42 -2.06 33.77
N ILE A 729 7.82 -0.80 33.92
CA ILE A 729 6.91 0.32 34.22
C ILE A 729 6.80 1.23 32.99
N PRO A 730 5.65 1.26 32.29
CA PRO A 730 5.45 2.14 31.16
C PRO A 730 5.23 3.60 31.60
N VAL A 731 6.01 4.52 31.06
CA VAL A 731 5.92 5.97 31.34
C VAL A 731 6.22 6.77 30.07
N THR A 732 5.64 7.96 29.87
CA THR A 732 6.12 8.87 28.82
C THR A 732 7.36 9.62 29.28
N LEU A 733 8.49 9.34 28.63
CA LEU A 733 9.75 10.01 28.90
C LEU A 733 10.02 11.07 27.84
N THR A 734 10.50 12.23 28.28
CA THR A 734 11.00 13.28 27.38
C THR A 734 12.42 12.97 26.92
N VAL A 735 13.23 12.35 27.78
CA VAL A 735 14.66 12.09 27.59
C VAL A 735 15.00 10.62 27.83
N GLY A 736 15.51 9.95 26.79
CA GLY A 736 15.92 8.55 26.78
C GLY A 736 14.77 7.55 26.63
N ASP A 737 15.11 6.29 26.37
CA ASP A 737 14.14 5.22 26.12
C ASP A 737 13.93 4.34 27.36
N TYR A 738 15.00 4.09 28.12
CA TYR A 738 14.97 3.29 29.35
C TYR A 738 15.68 4.00 30.49
N ILE A 739 15.11 3.94 31.69
CA ILE A 739 15.76 4.40 32.92
C ILE A 739 15.93 3.19 33.82
N LEU A 740 17.19 2.79 34.01
CA LEU A 740 17.54 1.60 34.81
C LEU A 740 17.65 1.93 36.29
N THR A 741 18.18 3.11 36.60
CA THR A 741 18.45 3.63 37.94
C THR A 741 18.27 5.16 37.93
N PRO A 742 18.19 5.85 39.08
CA PRO A 742 18.07 7.31 39.11
C PRO A 742 19.19 8.05 38.39
N ASP A 743 20.35 7.40 38.20
CA ASP A 743 21.54 7.97 37.57
C ASP A 743 21.75 7.51 36.12
N ILE A 744 21.21 6.34 35.75
CA ILE A 744 21.47 5.67 34.47
C ILE A 744 20.26 5.80 33.54
N CYS A 745 20.49 6.47 32.42
CA CYS A 745 19.55 6.60 31.30
C CYS A 745 20.14 5.91 30.07
N VAL A 746 19.31 5.17 29.34
CA VAL A 746 19.70 4.42 28.14
C VAL A 746 18.87 4.88 26.95
N GLU A 747 19.55 5.21 25.86
CA GLU A 747 18.97 5.35 24.52
C GLU A 747 19.31 4.09 23.73
N ARG A 748 18.29 3.38 23.23
CA ARG A 748 18.46 2.16 22.42
C ARG A 748 18.47 2.53 20.95
N LYS A 749 19.44 2.03 20.21
CA LYS A 749 19.53 2.24 18.76
C LYS A 749 19.87 0.94 18.03
N SER A 750 19.03 0.56 17.08
CA SER A 750 19.36 -0.48 16.10
C SER A 750 20.44 0.05 15.14
N ILE A 751 21.18 -0.83 14.46
CA ILE A 751 22.21 -0.39 13.49
C ILE A 751 21.64 0.49 12.36
N PRO A 752 20.51 0.16 11.70
CA PRO A 752 19.90 1.05 10.70
C PRO A 752 19.51 2.41 11.29
N ASP A 753 18.92 2.42 12.49
CA ASP A 753 18.51 3.66 13.14
C ASP A 753 19.71 4.51 13.59
N LEU A 754 20.83 3.87 13.95
CA LEU A 754 22.08 4.53 14.28
C LEU A 754 22.64 5.27 13.08
N VAL A 755 22.71 4.61 11.93
CA VAL A 755 23.17 5.22 10.67
C VAL A 755 22.26 6.35 10.26
N SER A 756 20.94 6.14 10.31
CA SER A 756 19.94 7.16 9.99
C SER A 756 20.06 8.38 10.92
N SER A 757 20.17 8.14 12.24
CA SER A 757 20.28 9.21 13.25
C SER A 757 21.60 9.98 13.19
N PHE A 758 22.69 9.34 12.76
CA PHE A 758 23.96 10.01 12.48
C PHE A 758 23.95 10.85 11.20
N ASN A 759 23.10 10.52 10.24
CA ASN A 759 22.95 11.29 9.01
C ASN A 759 21.98 12.46 9.19
N SER A 760 20.95 12.32 10.01
CA SER A 760 20.02 13.41 10.35
C SER A 760 20.52 14.33 11.46
N GLY A 761 21.55 13.93 12.22
CA GLY A 761 22.04 14.67 13.40
C GLY A 761 21.20 14.48 14.66
N ARG A 762 20.07 13.75 14.59
CA ARG A 762 19.15 13.50 15.71
C ARG A 762 19.85 12.93 16.95
N LEU A 763 20.80 12.01 16.74
CA LEU A 763 21.50 11.34 17.85
C LEU A 763 22.30 12.32 18.71
N TYR A 764 22.85 13.38 18.12
CA TYR A 764 23.63 14.37 18.84
C TYR A 764 22.76 15.10 19.88
N THR A 765 21.58 15.59 19.46
CA THR A 765 20.62 16.26 20.35
C THR A 765 20.10 15.31 21.43
N GLN A 766 19.91 14.02 21.12
CA GLN A 766 19.52 13.04 22.13
C GLN A 766 20.62 12.84 23.18
N CYS A 767 21.88 12.71 22.76
CA CYS A 767 23.02 12.59 23.69
C CYS A 767 23.24 13.86 24.53
N GLU A 768 23.01 15.04 23.95
CA GLU A 768 23.04 16.32 24.65
C GLU A 768 22.01 16.34 25.79
N LEU A 769 20.73 16.08 25.47
CA LEU A 769 19.64 16.04 26.46
C LEU A 769 19.91 15.01 27.56
N MET A 770 20.35 13.79 27.21
CA MET A 770 20.69 12.77 28.22
C MET A 770 21.85 13.21 29.13
N SER A 771 22.86 13.89 28.58
CA SER A 771 24.05 14.33 29.35
C SER A 771 23.75 15.47 30.32
N VAL A 772 22.77 16.31 29.99
CA VAL A 772 22.29 17.41 30.84
C VAL A 772 21.56 16.85 32.06
N HIS A 773 20.66 15.88 31.87
CA HIS A 773 19.74 15.45 32.92
C HIS A 773 20.19 14.24 33.74
N TYR A 774 21.00 13.34 33.17
CA TYR A 774 21.40 12.09 33.83
C TYR A 774 22.89 12.04 34.11
N LYS A 775 23.27 11.37 35.21
CA LYS A 775 24.67 11.23 35.62
C LYS A 775 25.46 10.33 34.67
N GLN A 776 24.84 9.24 34.23
CA GLN A 776 25.43 8.21 33.38
C GLN A 776 24.53 7.96 32.16
N PRO A 777 24.68 8.76 31.09
CA PRO A 777 24.01 8.49 29.83
C PRO A 777 24.67 7.31 29.09
N ILE A 778 23.85 6.35 28.66
CA ILE A 778 24.28 5.15 27.95
C ILE A 778 23.62 5.13 26.57
N LEU A 779 24.43 4.97 25.52
CA LEU A 779 23.98 4.61 24.19
C LEU A 779 24.09 3.09 24.03
N LEU A 780 22.95 2.40 23.98
CA LEU A 780 22.89 0.97 23.71
C LEU A 780 22.74 0.73 22.21
N ILE A 781 23.74 0.09 21.61
CA ILE A 781 23.73 -0.32 20.21
C ILE A 781 23.44 -1.82 20.15
N GLU A 782 22.29 -2.17 19.58
CA GLU A 782 21.81 -3.55 19.52
C GLU A 782 22.00 -4.17 18.12
N PHE A 783 22.49 -5.41 18.08
CA PHE A 783 22.66 -6.24 16.89
C PHE A 783 21.60 -7.33 16.79
N GLU A 784 21.47 -7.90 15.59
CA GLU A 784 20.61 -9.07 15.35
C GLU A 784 21.40 -10.37 15.58
N GLU A 785 20.72 -11.39 16.15
CA GLU A 785 21.26 -12.68 16.64
C GLU A 785 22.08 -13.52 15.64
N HIS A 786 22.10 -13.14 14.36
CA HIS A 786 22.75 -13.90 13.29
C HIS A 786 23.81 -13.10 12.53
N LYS A 787 24.28 -11.97 13.09
CA LYS A 787 25.32 -11.15 12.47
C LYS A 787 26.64 -11.27 13.21
N SER A 788 27.71 -11.51 12.47
CA SER A 788 29.07 -11.35 12.97
C SER A 788 29.36 -9.88 13.27
N PHE A 789 29.95 -9.61 14.43
CA PHE A 789 30.43 -8.30 14.84
C PHE A 789 31.48 -7.81 13.83
N SER A 790 31.09 -6.88 12.97
CA SER A 790 32.04 -6.12 12.15
C SER A 790 31.37 -4.82 11.69
N LEU A 791 31.93 -3.71 12.18
CA LEU A 791 31.68 -2.36 11.65
C LEU A 791 32.45 -2.13 10.34
N GLU A 792 33.28 -3.08 9.91
CA GLU A 792 34.06 -2.98 8.69
C GLU A 792 33.18 -3.35 7.50
N ALA A 793 32.98 -2.38 6.62
CA ALA A 793 32.62 -2.67 5.25
C ALA A 793 33.77 -3.50 4.64
N VAL A 794 33.57 -4.81 4.49
CA VAL A 794 34.47 -5.67 3.71
C VAL A 794 34.34 -5.29 2.24
N THR A 795 34.92 -4.16 1.84
CA THR A 795 34.94 -3.71 0.44
C THR A 795 36.33 -3.41 -0.11
N ASP A 796 37.42 -3.58 0.67
CA ASP A 796 38.78 -3.30 0.18
C ASP A 796 39.63 -4.54 -0.17
N ILE A 797 39.02 -5.71 -0.35
CA ILE A 797 39.72 -6.89 -0.89
C ILE A 797 38.95 -7.43 -2.10
N LYS A 798 39.14 -6.80 -3.27
CA LYS A 798 39.16 -7.39 -4.63
C LYS A 798 39.12 -6.32 -5.73
N SER A 799 40.13 -5.45 -5.77
CA SER A 799 40.52 -4.76 -7.02
C SER A 799 41.72 -5.46 -7.65
N TYR A 800 41.57 -6.73 -8.00
CA TYR A 800 42.44 -7.38 -9.00
C TYR A 800 41.70 -7.44 -10.33
N ALA A 801 41.58 -6.28 -10.98
CA ALA A 801 41.35 -6.23 -12.42
C ALA A 801 42.70 -5.98 -13.08
N LYS A 802 43.30 -7.04 -13.64
CA LYS A 802 44.44 -6.93 -14.57
C LYS A 802 44.01 -6.04 -15.75
N PRO A 803 44.71 -4.94 -16.06
CA PRO A 803 44.47 -4.25 -17.32
C PRO A 803 45.18 -5.01 -18.45
N SER A 804 44.39 -5.70 -19.26
CA SER A 804 44.80 -6.10 -20.60
C SER A 804 44.66 -4.89 -21.52
N ALA A 805 45.78 -4.24 -21.85
CA ALA A 805 45.88 -3.40 -23.04
C ALA A 805 47.33 -3.41 -23.54
N LYS A 806 47.55 -4.08 -24.69
CA LYS A 806 48.73 -3.93 -25.53
C LYS A 806 48.74 -2.51 -26.11
N TYR A 807 49.94 -1.95 -26.31
CA TYR A 807 50.33 -0.63 -26.88
C TYR A 807 50.73 0.46 -25.86
N PRO A 808 51.99 0.95 -25.91
CA PRO A 808 52.44 2.10 -25.13
C PRO A 808 52.26 3.40 -25.92
N ALA A 809 51.58 4.39 -25.33
CA ALA A 809 51.55 5.76 -25.85
C ALA A 809 52.68 6.61 -25.24
N LYS A 810 53.32 7.40 -26.10
CA LYS A 810 54.58 8.15 -25.89
C LYS A 810 54.48 9.24 -24.80
N LYS A 811 55.55 9.37 -24.01
CA LYS A 811 55.86 10.50 -23.11
C LYS A 811 55.94 11.83 -23.88
N LYS A 812 55.27 12.87 -23.38
CA LYS A 812 55.68 14.27 -23.55
C LYS A 812 56.52 14.68 -22.32
N PRO A 813 57.70 15.29 -22.48
CA PRO A 813 58.50 15.80 -21.36
C PRO A 813 58.13 17.26 -21.08
N GLY A 814 57.82 17.60 -19.82
CA GLY A 814 57.62 18.98 -19.41
C GLY A 814 56.60 19.19 -18.30
N ALA A 815 56.87 18.64 -17.12
CA ALA A 815 56.39 19.17 -15.83
C ALA A 815 57.20 18.49 -14.72
N MET A 816 57.82 19.29 -13.86
CA MET A 816 58.61 18.86 -12.70
C MET A 816 57.70 18.12 -11.69
N PRO A 817 58.21 17.11 -10.96
CA PRO A 817 57.46 16.44 -9.91
C PRO A 817 57.45 17.33 -8.65
N ALA A 818 56.27 17.78 -8.23
CA ALA A 818 56.10 18.30 -6.88
C ALA A 818 56.04 17.11 -5.91
N GLU A 819 56.89 17.17 -4.90
CA GLU A 819 57.08 16.17 -3.86
C GLU A 819 55.76 15.78 -3.17
N SER A 820 55.59 14.47 -3.01
CA SER A 820 54.55 13.85 -2.21
C SER A 820 54.75 14.19 -0.73
N ALA A 821 53.89 15.03 -0.18
CA ALA A 821 53.66 15.07 1.27
C ALA A 821 53.01 13.74 1.72
N PRO A 822 53.55 13.03 2.72
CA PRO A 822 52.92 11.85 3.27
C PRO A 822 51.78 12.30 4.19
N GLY A 823 50.52 12.00 3.82
CA GLY A 823 49.40 12.20 4.76
C GLY A 823 48.03 12.55 4.20
N ALA A 824 47.79 12.53 2.88
CA ALA A 824 46.44 12.71 2.36
C ALA A 824 45.66 11.38 2.40
N PHE A 825 45.10 11.07 3.56
CA PHE A 825 44.10 10.01 3.74
C PHE A 825 42.84 10.39 2.95
N VAL A 826 42.55 9.68 1.87
CA VAL A 826 41.28 9.80 1.15
C VAL A 826 40.18 9.24 2.06
N PRO A 827 39.17 10.02 2.49
CA PRO A 827 38.16 9.50 3.41
C PRO A 827 37.23 8.57 2.63
N SER A 828 37.47 7.25 2.74
CA SER A 828 36.49 6.23 2.38
C SER A 828 35.25 6.39 3.27
N ALA A 829 34.05 6.26 2.71
CA ALA A 829 32.78 6.45 3.42
C ALA A 829 32.61 5.53 4.66
N SER A 830 33.35 4.42 4.73
CA SER A 830 33.42 3.50 5.88
C SER A 830 34.14 4.10 7.09
N ALA A 831 35.04 5.06 6.88
CA ALA A 831 35.64 5.85 7.95
C ALA A 831 34.59 6.74 8.65
N SER A 832 33.40 6.98 8.08
CA SER A 832 32.49 7.99 8.61
C SER A 832 31.69 7.57 9.85
N ILE A 833 31.25 6.32 10.00
CA ILE A 833 30.45 5.93 11.20
C ILE A 833 31.34 5.78 12.42
N GLN A 834 32.48 5.11 12.27
CA GLN A 834 33.46 4.98 13.34
C GLN A 834 34.01 6.36 13.75
N ALA A 835 34.37 7.22 12.79
CA ALA A 835 34.80 8.58 13.10
C ALA A 835 33.69 9.43 13.74
N LYS A 836 32.42 9.28 13.31
CA LYS A 836 31.27 9.96 13.94
C LYS A 836 31.01 9.46 15.36
N LEU A 837 31.16 8.17 15.62
CA LEU A 837 31.07 7.60 16.98
C LEU A 837 32.20 8.12 17.87
N VAL A 838 33.43 8.15 17.37
CA VAL A 838 34.58 8.72 18.09
C VAL A 838 34.37 10.21 18.34
N LEU A 839 33.88 10.97 17.36
CA LEU A 839 33.57 12.38 17.54
C LEU A 839 32.48 12.60 18.60
N LEU A 840 31.46 11.74 18.62
CA LEU A 840 30.38 11.78 19.61
C LEU A 840 30.90 11.49 21.02
N THR A 841 31.76 10.50 21.21
CA THR A 841 32.35 10.19 22.53
C THR A 841 33.37 11.24 22.99
N LEU A 842 34.08 11.87 22.05
CA LEU A 842 34.94 13.02 22.35
C LEU A 842 34.13 14.25 22.78
N THR A 843 32.98 14.48 22.14
CA THR A 843 32.12 15.63 22.45
C THR A 843 31.38 15.43 23.78
N PHE A 844 30.91 14.21 24.05
CA PHE A 844 30.20 13.87 25.27
C PHE A 844 30.98 12.83 26.08
N PRO A 845 31.99 13.24 26.89
CA PRO A 845 32.90 12.32 27.58
C PRO A 845 32.20 11.45 28.66
N ARG A 846 30.97 11.80 29.05
CA ARG A 846 30.15 11.06 30.02
C ARG A 846 29.29 9.98 29.36
N VAL A 847 29.08 10.03 28.04
CA VAL A 847 28.30 9.03 27.30
C VAL A 847 29.09 7.74 27.20
N ARG A 848 28.49 6.66 27.71
CA ARG A 848 29.04 5.31 27.59
C ARG A 848 28.32 4.57 26.48
N ILE A 849 29.05 3.74 25.74
CA ILE A 849 28.47 2.92 24.66
C ILE A 849 28.45 1.47 25.13
N ILE A 850 27.29 0.82 25.05
CA ILE A 850 27.13 -0.62 25.26
C ILE A 850 26.78 -1.27 23.94
N TRP A 851 27.47 -2.34 23.62
CA TRP A 851 27.22 -3.17 22.44
C TRP A 851 26.52 -4.44 22.87
N SER A 852 25.32 -4.70 22.35
CA SER A 852 24.56 -5.90 22.67
C SER A 852 24.33 -6.74 21.43
N SER A 853 24.74 -8.01 21.47
CA SER A 853 24.61 -8.94 20.33
C SER A 853 23.18 -9.35 20.03
N SER A 854 22.25 -9.20 20.99
CA SER A 854 20.84 -9.53 20.81
C SER A 854 19.94 -8.83 21.84
N PRO A 855 18.63 -8.70 21.58
CA PRO A 855 17.66 -8.24 22.58
C PRO A 855 17.68 -9.07 23.87
N TYR A 856 17.95 -10.38 23.78
CA TYR A 856 18.06 -11.25 24.95
C TYR A 856 19.31 -10.90 25.78
N ALA A 857 20.46 -10.69 25.12
CA ALA A 857 21.67 -10.23 25.79
C ALA A 857 21.48 -8.84 26.41
N THR A 858 20.72 -7.95 25.76
CA THR A 858 20.37 -6.65 26.33
C THR A 858 19.64 -6.79 27.66
N ALA A 859 18.68 -7.71 27.75
CA ALA A 859 17.93 -7.95 28.99
C ALA A 859 18.85 -8.46 30.12
N GLU A 860 19.83 -9.31 29.80
CA GLU A 860 20.85 -9.75 30.76
C GLU A 860 21.76 -8.60 31.20
N VAL A 861 22.21 -7.75 30.28
CA VAL A 861 23.01 -6.56 30.60
C VAL A 861 22.24 -5.62 31.51
N PHE A 862 20.94 -5.42 31.28
CA PHE A 862 20.10 -4.58 32.15
C PHE A 862 20.00 -5.16 33.55
N ARG A 863 19.86 -6.49 33.69
CA ARG A 863 19.86 -7.17 34.99
C ARG A 863 21.19 -6.96 35.72
N ASP A 864 22.31 -7.11 35.02
CA ASP A 864 23.65 -6.99 35.62
C ASP A 864 23.98 -5.55 36.04
N LEU A 865 23.61 -4.55 35.23
CA LEU A 865 23.75 -3.13 35.58
C LEU A 865 22.91 -2.73 36.79
N LYS A 866 21.87 -3.50 37.10
CA LYS A 866 20.95 -3.25 38.22
C LYS A 866 21.29 -3.96 39.52
N ALA A 867 22.08 -5.04 39.50
CA ALA A 867 22.32 -5.91 40.65
C ALA A 867 22.84 -5.20 41.93
N HIS A 868 23.42 -4.00 41.82
CA HIS A 868 23.96 -3.23 42.95
C HIS A 868 23.54 -1.75 42.97
N ALA A 869 22.51 -1.38 42.20
CA ALA A 869 22.10 0.01 42.03
C ALA A 869 20.76 0.32 42.70
N ALA A 870 20.51 1.61 42.96
CA ALA A 870 19.22 2.06 43.48
C ALA A 870 18.12 1.95 42.43
N GLU A 871 16.90 1.66 42.88
CA GLU A 871 15.73 1.57 42.00
C GLU A 871 15.28 2.97 41.51
N PRO A 872 14.85 3.08 40.24
CA PRO A 872 14.42 4.36 39.68
C PRO A 872 13.00 4.74 40.14
N ASP A 873 12.74 6.03 40.27
CA ASP A 873 11.42 6.59 40.60
C ASP A 873 10.72 7.12 39.34
N SER A 874 9.48 6.67 39.11
CA SER A 874 8.68 7.05 37.94
C SER A 874 8.24 8.51 37.97
N ALA A 875 7.94 9.07 39.14
CA ALA A 875 7.50 10.47 39.25
C ALA A 875 8.63 11.44 38.86
N ARG A 876 9.84 11.16 39.34
CA ARG A 876 11.04 11.93 38.98
C ARG A 876 11.37 11.80 37.50
N ALA A 877 11.27 10.61 36.93
CA ALA A 877 11.56 10.37 35.52
C ALA A 877 10.67 11.18 34.55
N VAL A 878 9.39 11.38 34.89
CA VAL A 878 8.46 12.21 34.09
C VAL A 878 8.80 13.70 34.19
N ALA A 879 9.17 14.17 35.38
CA ALA A 879 9.45 15.59 35.61
C ALA A 879 10.74 16.05 34.91
N VAL A 880 11.72 15.15 34.79
CA VAL A 880 12.99 15.40 34.09
C VAL A 880 12.71 15.75 32.62
N GLY A 881 13.16 16.93 32.17
CA GLY A 881 12.99 17.42 30.80
C GLY A 881 11.62 18.03 30.47
N ALA A 882 10.66 18.02 31.41
CA ALA A 882 9.36 18.68 31.25
C ALA A 882 9.38 20.17 31.66
N GLU A 883 10.44 20.61 32.34
CA GLU A 883 10.59 22.00 32.84
C GLU A 883 10.85 23.03 31.72
N ASP A 884 11.21 22.59 30.50
CA ASP A 884 11.54 23.46 29.37
C ASP A 884 10.36 23.81 28.42
N ASP A 885 9.18 23.17 28.50
CA ASP A 885 8.00 23.61 27.71
C ASP A 885 6.63 23.12 28.26
N PRO A 886 5.97 23.87 29.17
CA PRO A 886 4.66 23.50 29.73
C PRO A 886 3.47 23.65 28.76
N ALA A 887 3.69 24.05 27.50
CA ALA A 887 2.62 24.31 26.52
C ALA A 887 2.43 23.21 25.46
N GLN A 888 3.18 22.10 25.55
CA GLN A 888 3.18 21.06 24.51
C GLN A 888 2.12 19.97 24.73
N GLY A 889 0.88 20.38 25.03
CA GLY A 889 -0.26 19.49 25.29
C GLY A 889 -1.46 19.63 24.36
N ALA A 890 -1.45 20.60 23.44
CA ALA A 890 -2.60 20.88 22.59
C ALA A 890 -2.24 20.87 21.09
N GLY A 891 -2.51 19.75 20.42
CA GLY A 891 -2.97 19.72 19.02
C GLY A 891 -2.14 20.40 17.94
N VAL A 892 -0.85 20.68 18.12
CA VAL A 892 -0.02 21.20 17.03
C VAL A 892 0.31 20.04 16.10
N ASN A 893 -0.03 20.19 14.82
CA ASN A 893 0.24 19.21 13.78
C ASN A 893 1.76 19.03 13.62
N ALA A 894 2.34 18.05 14.33
CA ALA A 894 3.78 17.80 14.37
C ALA A 894 4.38 17.58 12.96
N ALA A 895 3.61 16.97 12.06
CA ALA A 895 4.02 16.79 10.66
C ALA A 895 4.13 18.12 9.91
N ALA A 896 3.24 19.09 10.19
CA ALA A 896 3.34 20.42 9.60
C ALA A 896 4.52 21.21 10.17
N GLU A 897 4.80 21.09 11.47
CA GLU A 897 5.96 21.75 12.09
C GLU A 897 7.29 21.18 11.57
N GLU A 898 7.37 19.85 11.41
CA GLU A 898 8.54 19.18 10.83
C GLU A 898 8.76 19.57 9.36
N LEU A 899 7.69 19.66 8.57
CA LEU A 899 7.74 20.15 7.19
C LEU A 899 8.20 21.62 7.12
N LEU A 900 7.67 22.48 8.00
CA LEU A 900 8.09 23.88 8.06
C LEU A 900 9.57 23.99 8.43
N ARG A 901 10.06 23.16 9.37
CA ARG A 901 11.47 23.15 9.77
C ARG A 901 12.42 22.69 8.66
N ALA A 902 11.91 21.97 7.66
CA ALA A 902 12.68 21.59 6.48
C ALA A 902 12.84 22.74 5.45
N LEU A 903 12.05 23.83 5.58
CA LEU A 903 12.15 24.97 4.68
C LEU A 903 13.38 25.83 4.99
N PRO A 904 14.14 26.29 3.97
CA PRO A 904 15.26 27.19 4.17
C PRO A 904 14.86 28.45 4.92
N GLY A 905 15.61 28.81 5.97
CA GLY A 905 15.33 29.99 6.78
C GLY A 905 14.33 29.78 7.93
N VAL A 906 13.68 28.61 8.01
CA VAL A 906 12.86 28.21 9.16
C VAL A 906 13.73 27.38 10.13
N SER A 907 13.70 27.73 11.40
CA SER A 907 14.47 27.13 12.49
C SER A 907 13.55 26.80 13.67
N ALA A 908 14.04 26.02 14.63
CA ALA A 908 13.29 25.70 15.86
C ALA A 908 12.84 26.95 16.65
N LYS A 909 13.53 28.09 16.46
CA LYS A 909 13.20 29.35 17.15
C LYS A 909 12.07 30.13 16.48
N ASN A 910 11.96 30.08 15.15
CA ASN A 910 10.98 30.89 14.40
C ASN A 910 9.78 30.06 13.89
N VAL A 911 9.84 28.72 13.93
CA VAL A 911 8.76 27.85 13.43
C VAL A 911 7.42 28.10 14.13
N LYS A 912 7.44 28.33 15.45
CA LYS A 912 6.23 28.69 16.23
C LYS A 912 5.65 30.03 15.77
N HIS A 913 6.49 31.00 15.39
CA HIS A 913 6.05 32.30 14.88
C HIS A 913 5.42 32.19 13.49
N VAL A 914 6.00 31.38 12.60
CA VAL A 914 5.47 31.11 11.26
C VAL A 914 4.12 30.40 11.36
N ALA A 915 4.03 29.36 12.19
CA ALA A 915 2.80 28.59 12.41
C ALA A 915 1.67 29.42 13.05
N ALA A 916 2.01 30.43 13.85
CA ALA A 916 1.02 31.34 14.41
C ALA A 916 0.51 32.37 13.38
N LYS A 917 1.34 32.77 12.41
CA LYS A 917 0.97 33.75 11.37
C LYS A 917 0.29 33.15 10.14
N VAL A 918 0.50 31.87 9.86
CA VAL A 918 -0.02 31.20 8.67
C VAL A 918 -0.88 30.00 9.05
N GLY A 919 -2.14 29.98 8.61
CA GLY A 919 -3.10 28.93 8.95
C GLY A 919 -2.86 27.61 8.22
N SER A 920 -2.13 27.63 7.10
CA SER A 920 -1.75 26.41 6.37
C SER A 920 -0.45 26.55 5.58
N VAL A 921 0.25 25.44 5.32
CA VAL A 921 1.45 25.45 4.46
C VAL A 921 1.11 25.89 3.03
N ARG A 922 -0.11 25.60 2.54
CA ARG A 922 -0.59 26.08 1.23
C ARG A 922 -0.64 27.60 1.18
N GLU A 923 -1.11 28.23 2.25
CA GLU A 923 -1.16 29.68 2.37
C GLU A 923 0.25 30.28 2.38
N LEU A 924 1.20 29.66 3.09
CA LEU A 924 2.62 30.07 3.05
C LEU A 924 3.17 30.07 1.61
N CYS A 925 2.81 29.06 0.81
CA CYS A 925 3.22 28.99 -0.60
C CYS A 925 2.55 30.03 -1.50
N ALA A 926 1.44 30.64 -1.09
CA ALA A 926 0.73 31.66 -1.85
C ALA A 926 1.16 33.10 -1.49
N LEU A 927 1.97 33.27 -0.44
CA LEU A 927 2.43 34.58 0.02
C LEU A 927 3.45 35.20 -0.95
N SER A 928 3.37 36.53 -1.08
CA SER A 928 4.36 37.30 -1.82
C SER A 928 5.70 37.38 -1.08
N LEU A 929 6.79 37.63 -1.80
CA LEU A 929 8.14 37.76 -1.23
C LEU A 929 8.18 38.74 -0.04
N ALA A 930 7.50 39.89 -0.16
CA ALA A 930 7.44 40.89 0.90
C ALA A 930 6.77 40.36 2.17
N GLN A 931 5.68 39.60 2.04
CA GLN A 931 4.96 38.99 3.17
C GLN A 931 5.78 37.86 3.81
N VAL A 932 6.48 37.05 3.03
CA VAL A 932 7.36 36.01 3.57
C VAL A 932 8.55 36.63 4.31
N GLN A 933 9.12 37.73 3.78
CA GLN A 933 10.17 38.50 4.44
C GLN A 933 9.70 39.19 5.72
N GLU A 934 8.43 39.61 5.80
CA GLU A 934 7.84 40.16 7.03
C GLU A 934 7.75 39.11 8.15
N ILE A 935 7.57 37.83 7.79
CA ILE A 935 7.43 36.73 8.75
C ILE A 935 8.81 36.17 9.15
N LEU A 936 9.72 35.97 8.19
CA LEU A 936 10.99 35.27 8.38
C LEU A 936 12.23 36.18 8.39
N GLY A 937 12.08 37.46 8.07
CA GLY A 937 13.18 38.40 7.85
C GLY A 937 13.64 38.43 6.39
N VAL A 938 14.47 39.42 6.04
CA VAL A 938 14.83 39.75 4.65
C VAL A 938 15.59 38.61 3.96
N GLU A 939 16.69 38.11 4.55
CA GLU A 939 17.46 37.00 3.98
C GLU A 939 16.77 35.63 4.11
N PRO A 940 16.28 35.21 5.29
CA PRO A 940 15.67 33.89 5.44
C PRO A 940 14.35 33.78 4.67
N GLY A 941 13.57 34.86 4.65
CA GLY A 941 12.32 34.93 3.88
C GLY A 941 12.57 34.93 2.37
N LYS A 942 13.65 35.56 1.90
CA LYS A 942 14.06 35.47 0.50
C LYS A 942 14.47 34.05 0.12
N ALA A 943 15.29 33.38 0.92
CA ALA A 943 15.70 32.01 0.67
C ALA A 943 14.52 31.03 0.69
N CYS A 944 13.58 31.21 1.62
CA CYS A 944 12.35 30.42 1.69
C CYS A 944 11.47 30.65 0.45
N TRP A 945 11.25 31.92 0.07
CA TRP A 945 10.41 32.27 -1.08
C TRP A 945 11.03 31.79 -2.40
N GLU A 946 12.34 31.96 -2.58
CA GLU A 946 13.09 31.45 -3.73
C GLU A 946 13.00 29.92 -3.80
N PHE A 947 13.13 29.21 -2.68
CA PHE A 947 12.95 27.76 -2.67
C PHE A 947 11.53 27.31 -3.07
N ILE A 948 10.50 28.03 -2.63
CA ILE A 948 9.09 27.69 -2.92
C ILE A 948 8.74 28.00 -4.39
N HIS A 949 9.25 29.10 -4.94
CA HIS A 949 8.80 29.63 -6.24
C HIS A 949 9.81 29.43 -7.37
N ASP A 950 11.08 29.26 -7.06
CA ASP A 950 12.17 29.11 -8.02
C ASP A 950 12.58 27.62 -8.08
N GLY A 951 11.82 26.83 -8.84
CA GLY A 951 12.20 25.46 -9.17
C GLY A 951 13.41 25.43 -10.10
N GLU A 952 14.44 24.63 -9.76
CA GLU A 952 15.66 24.25 -10.52
C GLU A 952 16.11 25.20 -11.64
N ARG A 953 16.16 26.52 -11.37
CA ARG A 953 16.49 27.51 -12.42
C ARG A 953 17.94 27.91 -12.51
N ARG A 954 18.78 27.59 -11.54
CA ARG A 954 20.23 27.88 -11.55
C ARG A 954 20.90 27.35 -10.29
N ARG A 955 21.77 26.34 -10.43
CA ARG A 955 23.04 26.30 -9.71
C ARG A 955 24.13 25.84 -10.67
#